data_AF-A0A1E5L556-F1
#
_entry.id   AF-A0A1E5L556-F1
#
_cell.length_a   1.000
_cell.length_b   1.000
_cell.length_c   1.000
_cell.angle_alpha   90.00
_cell.angle_beta   90.00
_cell.angle_gamma   90.00
#
_symmetry.space_group_name_H-M   'P 1'
#
loop_
_entity.id
_entity.type
_entity.pdbx_description
1 polymer ?
#
loop_
_entity_poly.entity_id
_entity_poly.type
_entity_poly.pdbx_seq_one_letter_code
_entity_poly.pdbx_strand_id
1 'polypeptide(L)'
;MRSLIVAITIDKIQNFLYHAIRAHEQEKQKEEDTLKTICNSSREISQLFMEAVQKKFYIEGKHENQSKILLSIPGKVIFKTVLLKEIVIQKLNELYRDYYHLFAGQVELKYVIIEDSFDKLANIRTCKQKLEDPKSRNSIIEANKEILFRFPEATYIPKSCIKIGFHKEEAKEASTVNEYIFAKNIDDLLPDVYQENQQDGRKNEQYRIAVIKADLDGVGDLFKRIDNASSYDKLSQILSDFISLDKLHHYYEKMKVKNFKMFPFYVAGDDIFFAVNVNHIFTAVNLLKTMLNEMNIKIEQEIDSDKKLSMSVGIDISYNKQPIRYYYERVENQLNIAKKNKEPGIIKVGICINNTFFASYEEFKGKGSKIGWSKLYNEVKLLNYIRLKGCDSLGTPSYFHKLLDRITDTTIKGNNIAYINSVLYHLTPEYIGDRQKSKPELVLKKLLIDFLLTNVSSNSRPSLEITLNENTKYWFEKKLRLLMFFSDERFKATFNEELTEIEFNNDYWKLLKIKSLVYTKPLRYLYDHIINRNPYGKLFIERKKHSGRIEIYCKVKLTSSMLFKLKKYKNLQSIERTVAILKHTKLREDQKTDSKEKPVYYKDFNSTVFEKKASDNSEQKYWDEDFIDSLINFYNYDNALIAFKNIYKDAFEKEKDKDNKRTGNKNHQQKNKKGGVIK
;
A
#
# COMPACT_ATOMS: atom_id res chain seq x y z
N MET A 1 18.44 -49.44 24.85
CA MET A 1 17.03 -49.00 25.00
C MET A 1 16.58 -48.38 23.68
N ARG A 2 15.43 -48.81 23.12
CA ARG A 2 14.88 -48.18 21.92
C ARG A 2 14.24 -46.85 22.32
N SER A 3 14.75 -45.75 21.79
CA SER A 3 14.12 -44.44 21.96
C SER A 3 12.96 -44.26 20.97
N LEU A 4 11.93 -43.55 21.42
CA LEU A 4 10.79 -43.18 20.61
C LEU A 4 10.85 -41.70 20.26
N ILE A 5 10.36 -41.35 19.09
CA ILE A 5 10.10 -39.96 18.70
C ILE A 5 8.60 -39.74 18.74
N VAL A 6 8.20 -38.71 19.49
CA VAL A 6 6.81 -38.28 19.63
C VAL A 6 6.67 -36.91 18.97
N ALA A 7 5.72 -36.79 18.07
CA ALA A 7 5.35 -35.53 17.46
C ALA A 7 3.90 -35.20 17.83
N ILE A 8 3.68 -34.00 18.36
CA ILE A 8 2.37 -33.49 18.77
C ILE A 8 2.14 -32.18 18.01
N THR A 9 0.96 -32.02 17.42
CA THR A 9 0.53 -30.77 16.81
C THR A 9 -0.91 -30.54 17.19
N ILE A 10 -1.27 -29.28 17.42
CA ILE A 10 -2.66 -28.87 17.52
C ILE A 10 -3.08 -28.31 16.16
N ASP A 11 -4.35 -28.48 15.81
CA ASP A 11 -4.91 -27.87 14.60
C ASP A 11 -4.61 -26.38 14.56
N LYS A 12 -4.47 -25.83 13.34
CA LYS A 12 -4.07 -24.43 13.13
C LYS A 12 -4.92 -23.53 14.03
N ILE A 13 -4.28 -22.59 14.74
CA ILE A 13 -4.96 -21.60 15.59
C ILE A 13 -5.97 -20.79 14.78
N GLN A 14 -5.71 -20.64 13.47
CA GLN A 14 -6.68 -20.12 12.51
C GLN A 14 -8.01 -20.90 12.52
N ASN A 15 -8.00 -22.24 12.62
CA ASN A 15 -9.21 -23.05 12.71
C ASN A 15 -9.90 -22.83 14.06
N PHE A 16 -9.16 -22.76 15.16
CA PHE A 16 -9.73 -22.42 16.47
C PHE A 16 -10.38 -21.03 16.46
N LEU A 17 -9.67 -20.01 15.96
CA LEU A 17 -10.22 -18.68 15.74
C LEU A 17 -11.47 -18.76 14.86
N TYR A 18 -11.40 -19.45 13.72
CA TYR A 18 -12.51 -19.60 12.79
C TYR A 18 -13.73 -20.31 13.41
N HIS A 19 -13.51 -21.30 14.28
CA HIS A 19 -14.54 -22.06 14.97
C HIS A 19 -15.10 -21.31 16.18
N ALA A 20 -14.28 -20.71 17.04
CA ALA A 20 -14.72 -19.83 18.13
C ALA A 20 -15.53 -18.63 17.59
N ILE A 21 -15.11 -18.08 16.45
CA ILE A 21 -15.80 -17.01 15.73
C ILE A 21 -17.12 -17.49 15.06
N ARG A 22 -17.22 -18.77 14.67
CA ARG A 22 -18.45 -19.35 14.06
C ARG A 22 -19.44 -19.93 15.08
N ALA A 23 -18.96 -20.45 16.21
CA ALA A 23 -19.74 -21.18 17.21
C ALA A 23 -20.45 -20.27 18.21
N HIS A 24 -20.00 -19.02 18.39
CA HIS A 24 -20.79 -18.02 19.12
C HIS A 24 -21.88 -17.48 18.20
N GLU A 25 -23.11 -17.95 18.42
CA GLU A 25 -24.33 -17.44 17.82
C GLU A 25 -24.38 -15.90 17.90
N GLN A 26 -24.98 -15.31 16.87
CA GLN A 26 -24.88 -13.91 16.41
C GLN A 26 -25.16 -12.81 17.46
N GLU A 27 -25.57 -13.14 18.68
CA GLU A 27 -26.04 -12.18 19.68
C GLU A 27 -24.97 -11.69 20.67
N LYS A 28 -23.88 -12.46 20.90
CA LYS A 28 -22.84 -12.10 21.91
C LYS A 28 -21.52 -11.57 21.34
N GLN A 29 -21.40 -11.48 20.02
CA GLN A 29 -20.16 -11.06 19.32
C GLN A 29 -19.81 -9.56 19.48
N LYS A 30 -20.47 -8.84 20.39
CA LYS A 30 -20.16 -7.43 20.76
C LYS A 30 -19.28 -7.30 22.01
N GLU A 31 -18.99 -8.40 22.71
CA GLU A 31 -18.45 -8.34 24.07
C GLU A 31 -16.91 -8.40 24.11
N GLU A 32 -16.32 -7.48 24.90
CA GLU A 32 -14.90 -7.45 25.29
C GLU A 32 -14.37 -8.82 25.74
N ASP A 33 -15.24 -9.68 26.27
CA ASP A 33 -14.93 -11.03 26.71
C ASP A 33 -14.47 -11.94 25.56
N THR A 34 -15.06 -11.83 24.36
CA THR A 34 -14.63 -12.64 23.20
C THR A 34 -13.23 -12.24 22.73
N LEU A 35 -12.89 -10.95 22.82
CA LEU A 35 -11.57 -10.42 22.46
C LEU A 35 -10.50 -10.86 23.47
N LYS A 36 -10.80 -10.79 24.78
CA LYS A 36 -9.94 -11.33 25.84
C LYS A 36 -9.71 -12.83 25.66
N THR A 37 -10.75 -13.59 25.34
CA THR A 37 -10.63 -15.03 25.04
C THR A 37 -9.68 -15.26 23.86
N ILE A 38 -9.78 -14.49 22.77
CA ILE A 38 -8.89 -14.64 21.61
C ILE A 38 -7.42 -14.34 21.95
N CYS A 39 -7.14 -13.24 22.64
CA CYS A 39 -5.77 -12.90 23.05
C CYS A 39 -5.19 -13.95 24.02
N ASN A 40 -6.01 -14.42 24.98
CA ASN A 40 -5.63 -15.49 25.89
C ASN A 40 -5.37 -16.80 25.14
N SER A 41 -6.20 -17.16 24.16
CA SER A 41 -6.00 -18.36 23.34
C SER A 41 -4.73 -18.29 22.48
N SER A 42 -4.33 -17.10 22.00
CA SER A 42 -3.03 -16.95 21.32
C SER A 42 -1.87 -17.28 22.27
N ARG A 43 -1.91 -16.81 23.52
CA ARG A 43 -0.90 -17.10 24.55
C ARG A 43 -0.96 -18.56 25.01
N GLU A 44 -2.16 -19.11 25.16
CA GLU A 44 -2.38 -20.50 25.53
C GLU A 44 -1.76 -21.45 24.51
N ILE A 45 -1.89 -21.14 23.22
CA ILE A 45 -1.39 -22.05 22.19
C ILE A 45 0.09 -21.81 21.88
N SER A 46 0.59 -20.59 21.97
CA SER A 46 2.01 -20.31 21.72
C SER A 46 2.92 -20.74 22.87
N GLN A 47 2.51 -20.48 24.12
CA GLN A 47 3.35 -20.63 25.31
C GLN A 47 2.84 -21.75 26.23
N LEU A 48 1.56 -21.72 26.61
CA LEU A 48 1.03 -22.67 27.61
C LEU A 48 0.94 -24.11 27.08
N PHE A 49 0.74 -24.30 25.77
CA PHE A 49 0.80 -25.62 25.15
C PHE A 49 2.18 -26.26 25.27
N MET A 50 3.23 -25.47 25.06
CA MET A 50 4.60 -25.93 25.21
C MET A 50 4.88 -26.35 26.65
N GLU A 51 4.52 -25.50 27.60
CA GLU A 51 4.70 -25.74 29.03
C GLU A 51 3.91 -26.99 29.49
N ALA A 52 2.68 -27.16 29.00
CA ALA A 52 1.85 -28.33 29.29
C ALA A 52 2.49 -29.63 28.78
N VAL A 53 3.00 -29.64 27.55
CA VAL A 53 3.71 -30.81 26.98
C VAL A 53 5.01 -31.08 27.75
N GLN A 54 5.80 -30.05 28.04
CA GLN A 54 7.05 -30.18 28.79
C GLN A 54 6.83 -30.77 30.18
N LYS A 55 5.83 -30.26 30.92
CA LYS A 55 5.47 -30.75 32.25
C LYS A 55 4.97 -32.19 32.21
N LYS A 56 4.11 -32.54 31.24
CA LYS A 56 3.49 -33.88 31.16
C LYS A 56 4.50 -34.95 30.74
N PHE A 57 5.50 -34.61 29.91
CA PHE A 57 6.53 -35.53 29.41
C PHE A 57 7.91 -35.38 30.09
N TYR A 58 8.02 -34.55 31.14
CA TYR A 58 9.25 -34.28 31.89
C TYR A 58 10.42 -33.89 30.98
N ILE A 59 10.19 -32.89 30.14
CA ILE A 59 11.16 -32.37 29.19
C ILE A 59 11.94 -31.24 29.86
N GLU A 60 12.90 -31.56 30.73
CA GLU A 60 13.80 -30.55 31.32
C GLU A 60 15.26 -30.77 30.87
N GLY A 61 15.86 -29.70 30.35
CA GLY A 61 17.23 -29.73 29.87
C GLY A 61 18.20 -29.73 31.05
N LYS A 62 18.66 -30.91 31.50
CA LYS A 62 20.02 -31.20 32.07
C LYS A 62 20.20 -32.56 32.77
N HIS A 63 19.33 -33.57 32.57
CA HIS A 63 19.56 -34.92 33.11
C HIS A 63 19.61 -36.02 32.03
N GLU A 64 20.54 -36.97 32.18
CA GLU A 64 20.91 -38.02 31.21
C GLU A 64 19.80 -39.06 30.90
N ASN A 65 18.67 -39.02 31.61
CA ASN A 65 17.55 -39.97 31.47
C ASN A 65 16.23 -39.35 30.97
N GLN A 66 16.23 -38.15 30.37
CA GLN A 66 15.00 -37.43 30.05
C GLN A 66 14.79 -37.10 28.56
N SER A 67 13.52 -36.86 28.24
CA SER A 67 13.02 -36.58 26.90
C SER A 67 13.67 -35.31 26.31
N LYS A 68 14.19 -35.38 25.08
CA LYS A 68 14.91 -34.28 24.41
C LYS A 68 14.08 -33.68 23.29
N ILE A 69 13.85 -32.36 23.30
CA ILE A 69 13.17 -31.65 22.20
C ILE A 69 14.00 -31.75 20.92
N LEU A 70 13.34 -32.17 19.85
CA LEU A 70 13.89 -32.20 18.49
C LEU A 70 13.39 -31.02 17.65
N LEU A 71 12.16 -30.56 17.87
CA LEU A 71 11.59 -29.38 17.21
C LEU A 71 10.56 -28.72 18.13
N SER A 72 10.59 -27.40 18.22
CA SER A 72 9.60 -26.60 18.95
C SER A 72 9.23 -25.37 18.12
N ILE A 73 7.97 -25.29 17.72
CA ILE A 73 7.34 -24.17 17.03
C ILE A 73 5.98 -23.96 17.72
N PRO A 74 5.45 -22.72 17.83
CA PRO A 74 4.11 -22.50 18.36
C PRO A 74 3.07 -23.49 17.78
N GLY A 75 2.41 -24.26 18.65
CA GLY A 75 1.42 -25.28 18.27
C GLY A 75 1.95 -26.61 17.73
N LYS A 76 3.28 -26.84 17.64
CA LYS A 76 3.88 -28.12 17.22
C LYS A 76 5.18 -28.45 17.96
N VAL A 77 5.23 -29.65 18.54
CA VAL A 77 6.39 -30.17 19.28
C VAL A 77 6.80 -31.53 18.74
N ILE A 78 8.09 -31.74 18.55
CA ILE A 78 8.67 -33.06 18.30
C ILE A 78 9.75 -33.28 19.36
N PHE A 79 9.69 -34.41 20.06
CA PHE A 79 10.68 -34.75 21.08
C PHE A 79 11.01 -36.24 21.06
N LYS A 80 12.24 -36.56 21.46
CA LYS A 80 12.73 -37.91 21.72
C LYS A 80 12.42 -38.27 23.16
N THR A 81 11.95 -39.48 23.43
CA THR A 81 11.70 -39.99 24.78
C THR A 81 12.20 -41.43 24.92
N VAL A 82 12.56 -41.80 26.16
CA VAL A 82 12.97 -43.16 26.53
C VAL A 82 11.82 -43.91 27.24
N LEU A 83 10.66 -43.25 27.38
CA LEU A 83 9.46 -43.85 27.95
C LEU A 83 8.95 -45.01 27.08
N LEU A 84 8.36 -46.01 27.73
CA LEU A 84 7.66 -47.10 27.05
C LEU A 84 6.48 -46.58 26.22
N LYS A 85 6.21 -47.22 25.09
CA LYS A 85 5.19 -46.79 24.12
C LYS A 85 3.80 -46.71 24.77
N GLU A 86 3.48 -47.63 25.66
CA GLU A 86 2.20 -47.70 26.37
C GLU A 86 2.00 -46.47 27.27
N ILE A 87 3.04 -46.07 28.01
CA ILE A 87 3.03 -44.89 28.88
C ILE A 87 2.89 -43.61 28.06
N VAL A 88 3.59 -43.55 26.92
CA VAL A 88 3.49 -42.42 25.98
C VAL A 88 2.06 -42.28 25.46
N ILE A 89 1.44 -43.37 25.02
CA ILE A 89 0.05 -43.37 24.52
C ILE A 89 -0.92 -42.93 25.62
N GLN A 90 -0.77 -43.42 26.85
CA GLN A 90 -1.61 -43.02 27.97
C GLN A 90 -1.54 -41.50 28.20
N LYS A 91 -0.32 -40.94 28.30
CA LYS A 91 -0.11 -39.50 28.49
C LYS A 91 -0.65 -38.65 27.33
N LEU A 92 -0.53 -39.14 26.10
CA LEU A 92 -1.08 -38.48 24.91
C LEU A 92 -2.61 -38.48 24.91
N ASN A 93 -3.25 -39.58 25.31
CA ASN A 93 -4.69 -39.65 25.44
C ASN A 93 -5.20 -38.72 26.56
N GLU A 94 -4.53 -38.69 27.72
CA GLU A 94 -4.87 -37.73 28.76
C GLU A 94 -4.72 -36.28 28.28
N LEU A 95 -3.63 -35.96 27.57
CA LEU A 95 -3.43 -34.63 26.98
C LEU A 95 -4.53 -34.29 25.96
N TYR A 96 -4.93 -35.26 25.13
CA TYR A 96 -6.03 -35.10 24.19
C TYR A 96 -7.34 -34.78 24.91
N ARG A 97 -7.66 -35.50 26.00
CA ARG A 97 -8.87 -35.27 26.80
C ARG A 97 -8.89 -33.88 27.44
N ASP A 98 -7.78 -33.48 28.06
CA ASP A 98 -7.66 -32.16 28.69
C ASP A 98 -7.91 -31.05 27.66
N TYR A 99 -7.29 -31.16 26.49
CA TYR A 99 -7.46 -30.20 25.39
C TYR A 99 -8.86 -30.25 24.79
N TYR A 100 -9.42 -31.44 24.58
CA TYR A 100 -10.77 -31.61 24.05
C TYR A 100 -11.81 -30.96 24.98
N HIS A 101 -11.70 -31.13 26.29
CA HIS A 101 -12.59 -30.48 27.25
C HIS A 101 -12.35 -28.97 27.35
N LEU A 102 -11.09 -28.53 27.38
CA LEU A 102 -10.72 -27.11 27.47
C LEU A 102 -11.29 -26.30 26.29
N PHE A 103 -11.20 -26.87 25.08
CA PHE A 103 -11.69 -26.23 23.86
C PHE A 103 -13.06 -26.72 23.41
N ALA A 104 -13.80 -27.46 24.24
CA ALA A 104 -15.10 -28.04 23.91
C ALA A 104 -15.15 -28.76 22.55
N GLY A 105 -14.08 -29.50 22.21
CA GLY A 105 -13.93 -30.24 20.97
C GLY A 105 -13.64 -29.40 19.72
N GLN A 106 -13.40 -28.09 19.86
CA GLN A 106 -13.14 -27.18 18.74
C GLN A 106 -11.68 -27.20 18.25
N VAL A 107 -10.76 -27.69 19.07
CA VAL A 107 -9.34 -27.87 18.70
C VAL A 107 -9.01 -29.35 18.71
N GLU A 108 -8.54 -29.86 17.56
CA GLU A 108 -8.09 -31.24 17.45
C GLU A 108 -6.59 -31.32 17.75
N LEU A 109 -6.22 -32.13 18.74
CA LEU A 109 -4.84 -32.49 19.01
C LEU A 109 -4.47 -33.74 18.21
N LYS A 110 -3.41 -33.64 17.41
CA LYS A 110 -2.86 -34.72 16.59
C LYS A 110 -1.51 -35.14 17.11
N TYR A 111 -1.24 -36.43 17.14
CA TYR A 111 0.07 -36.96 17.53
C TYR A 111 0.48 -38.18 16.71
N VAL A 112 1.79 -38.39 16.60
CA VAL A 112 2.41 -39.55 15.95
C VAL A 112 3.56 -40.04 16.82
N ILE A 113 3.71 -41.37 16.89
CA ILE A 113 4.81 -42.05 17.55
C ILE A 113 5.58 -42.84 16.49
N ILE A 114 6.89 -42.65 16.39
CA ILE A 114 7.79 -43.43 15.53
C ILE A 114 8.99 -43.97 16.33
N GLU A 115 9.62 -45.03 15.81
CA GLU A 115 10.92 -45.47 16.31
C GLU A 115 12.02 -44.49 15.86
N ASP A 116 12.99 -44.25 16.73
CA ASP A 116 14.10 -43.34 16.46
C ASP A 116 15.08 -43.94 15.44
N SER A 117 15.23 -43.28 14.29
CA SER A 117 16.16 -43.69 13.24
C SER A 117 17.61 -43.21 13.46
N PHE A 118 17.95 -42.69 14.64
CA PHE A 118 19.22 -42.04 15.01
C PHE A 118 19.60 -40.79 14.19
N ASP A 119 18.92 -40.53 13.07
CA ASP A 119 18.97 -39.29 12.31
C ASP A 119 17.82 -38.36 12.72
N LYS A 120 18.18 -37.26 13.39
CA LYS A 120 17.25 -36.23 13.85
C LYS A 120 16.41 -35.63 12.70
N LEU A 121 17.00 -35.39 11.53
CA LEU A 121 16.27 -34.79 10.39
C LEU A 121 15.33 -35.78 9.73
N ALA A 122 15.76 -37.03 9.53
CA ALA A 122 14.88 -38.08 9.04
C ALA A 122 13.69 -38.30 9.98
N ASN A 123 13.92 -38.31 11.29
CA ASN A 123 12.86 -38.37 12.30
C ASN A 123 11.88 -37.19 12.17
N ILE A 124 12.37 -35.95 12.10
CA ILE A 124 11.51 -34.75 11.96
C ILE A 124 10.69 -34.81 10.65
N ARG A 125 11.32 -35.15 9.52
CA ARG A 125 10.66 -35.23 8.20
C ARG A 125 9.58 -36.32 8.20
N THR A 126 9.88 -37.48 8.75
CA THR A 126 8.93 -38.61 8.86
C THR A 126 7.75 -38.27 9.79
N CYS A 127 8.02 -37.64 10.93
CA CYS A 127 6.97 -37.16 11.83
C CYS A 127 6.06 -36.13 11.15
N LYS A 128 6.62 -35.17 10.40
CA LYS A 128 5.83 -34.16 9.67
C LYS A 128 4.92 -34.81 8.62
N GLN A 129 5.44 -35.74 7.82
CA GLN A 129 4.65 -36.47 6.82
C GLN A 129 3.52 -37.28 7.47
N LYS A 130 3.82 -38.03 8.54
CA LYS A 130 2.81 -38.86 9.22
C LYS A 130 1.74 -38.04 9.93
N LEU A 131 2.07 -36.85 10.44
CA LEU A 131 1.09 -35.93 11.03
C LEU A 131 0.07 -35.41 10.00
N GLU A 132 0.42 -35.42 8.72
CA GLU A 132 -0.46 -35.05 7.60
C GLU A 132 -1.24 -36.25 7.02
N ASP A 133 -0.88 -37.49 7.39
CA ASP A 133 -1.53 -38.72 6.90
C ASP A 133 -2.90 -38.93 7.58
N PRO A 134 -3.99 -39.08 6.81
CA PRO A 134 -5.32 -39.41 7.33
C PRO A 134 -5.34 -40.65 8.24
N LYS A 135 -4.48 -41.65 8.00
CA LYS A 135 -4.42 -42.87 8.83
C LYS A 135 -4.07 -42.56 10.28
N SER A 136 -3.16 -41.61 10.51
CA SER A 136 -2.76 -41.20 11.86
C SER A 136 -3.93 -40.56 12.62
N ARG A 137 -4.79 -39.82 11.90
CA ARG A 137 -6.02 -39.23 12.47
C ARG A 137 -7.02 -40.30 12.87
N ASN A 138 -7.21 -41.33 12.04
CA ASN A 138 -8.13 -42.44 12.35
C ASN A 138 -7.73 -43.16 13.64
N SER A 139 -6.43 -43.39 13.86
CA SER A 139 -5.94 -44.02 15.10
C SER A 139 -6.23 -43.20 16.36
N ILE A 140 -6.20 -41.87 16.27
CA ILE A 140 -6.51 -40.98 17.40
C ILE A 140 -8.02 -40.97 17.68
N ILE A 141 -8.83 -40.93 16.62
CA ILE A 141 -10.30 -41.02 16.72
C ILE A 141 -10.69 -42.34 17.37
N GLU A 142 -10.09 -43.46 16.95
CA GLU A 142 -10.36 -44.78 17.51
C GLU A 142 -9.97 -44.86 19.00
N ALA A 143 -8.82 -44.30 19.38
CA ALA A 143 -8.36 -44.25 20.77
C ALA A 143 -9.23 -43.37 21.69
N ASN A 144 -9.93 -42.37 21.13
CA ASN A 144 -10.74 -41.40 21.88
C ASN A 144 -12.24 -41.45 21.52
N LYS A 145 -12.70 -42.53 20.87
CA LYS A 145 -14.07 -42.71 20.37
C LYS A 145 -15.14 -42.50 21.45
N GLU A 146 -14.86 -42.95 22.67
CA GLU A 146 -15.78 -42.86 23.81
C GLU A 146 -16.06 -41.42 24.24
N ILE A 147 -15.17 -40.47 23.93
CA ILE A 147 -15.37 -39.05 24.24
C ILE A 147 -15.93 -38.31 23.04
N LEU A 148 -15.49 -38.69 21.83
CA LEU A 148 -15.91 -38.06 20.58
C LEU A 148 -17.35 -38.38 20.19
N PHE A 149 -17.82 -39.59 20.48
CA PHE A 149 -19.16 -40.07 20.10
C PHE A 149 -20.11 -40.20 21.29
N ARG A 150 -19.73 -39.67 22.45
CA ARG A 150 -20.62 -39.56 23.60
C ARG A 150 -21.50 -38.33 23.41
N PHE A 151 -22.80 -38.56 23.26
CA PHE A 151 -23.79 -37.51 23.41
C PHE A 151 -23.79 -37.08 24.88
N PRO A 152 -23.40 -35.83 25.20
CA PRO A 152 -23.53 -35.36 26.56
C PRO A 152 -25.03 -35.31 26.87
N GLU A 153 -25.46 -35.98 27.93
CA GLU A 153 -26.68 -35.57 28.62
C GLU A 153 -26.51 -34.09 28.97
N ALA A 154 -27.56 -33.28 28.83
CA ALA A 154 -27.52 -31.83 29.00
C ALA A 154 -27.29 -31.43 30.48
N THR A 155 -26.16 -31.84 31.06
CA THR A 155 -25.64 -31.31 32.31
C THR A 155 -24.90 -30.03 32.00
N TYR A 156 -25.49 -28.93 32.46
CA TYR A 156 -24.87 -27.63 32.67
C TYR A 156 -23.40 -27.81 33.06
N ILE A 157 -22.47 -27.46 32.16
CA ILE A 157 -21.05 -27.39 32.48
C ILE A 157 -20.91 -26.24 33.48
N PRO A 158 -20.63 -26.51 34.77
CA PRO A 158 -20.48 -25.44 35.74
C PRO A 158 -19.33 -24.53 35.27
N LYS A 159 -19.49 -23.21 35.38
CA LYS A 159 -18.39 -22.24 35.14
C LYS A 159 -17.10 -22.57 35.92
N SER A 160 -17.17 -23.46 36.93
CA SER A 160 -16.02 -23.99 37.67
C SER A 160 -15.23 -25.09 36.95
N CYS A 161 -15.72 -25.70 35.87
CA CYS A 161 -14.97 -26.65 35.05
C CYS A 161 -14.04 -25.95 34.03
N ILE A 162 -14.24 -24.66 33.78
CA ILE A 162 -13.23 -23.76 33.18
C ILE A 162 -12.27 -23.31 34.31
N LYS A 163 -11.70 -24.29 35.00
CA LYS A 163 -10.58 -24.12 35.92
C LYS A 163 -9.61 -25.28 35.72
N ILE A 164 -9.14 -25.48 34.49
CA ILE A 164 -7.71 -25.77 34.33
C ILE A 164 -7.02 -24.41 34.25
N GLY A 165 -7.16 -23.66 35.35
CA GLY A 165 -6.09 -22.74 35.69
C GLY A 165 -4.96 -23.63 36.14
N PHE A 166 -3.86 -23.64 35.40
CA PHE A 166 -2.57 -23.69 36.08
C PHE A 166 -2.66 -22.70 37.25
N HIS A 167 -2.46 -23.23 38.46
CA HIS A 167 -2.93 -22.70 39.74
C HIS A 167 -3.04 -21.16 39.80
N LYS A 168 -4.23 -20.66 40.17
CA LYS A 168 -4.45 -19.26 40.56
C LYS A 168 -3.57 -18.80 41.73
N GLU A 169 -2.89 -19.71 42.41
CA GLU A 169 -2.05 -19.42 43.57
C GLU A 169 -0.58 -19.12 43.22
N GLU A 170 -0.06 -19.60 42.09
CA GLU A 170 1.29 -19.22 41.61
C GLU A 170 1.27 -17.95 40.72
N ALA A 171 0.08 -17.54 40.27
CA ALA A 171 -0.13 -16.25 39.60
C ALA A 171 0.05 -15.03 40.54
N LYS A 172 0.25 -15.25 41.85
CA LYS A 172 0.60 -14.18 42.80
C LYS A 172 2.10 -13.89 42.89
N GLU A 173 2.97 -14.81 42.45
CA GLU A 173 4.43 -14.58 42.45
C GLU A 173 5.01 -14.44 41.03
N ALA A 174 4.27 -14.81 39.98
CA ALA A 174 4.57 -14.41 38.60
C ALA A 174 4.07 -12.99 38.25
N SER A 175 3.86 -12.13 39.26
CA SER A 175 3.41 -10.74 39.12
C SER A 175 4.53 -9.77 38.67
N THR A 176 5.61 -10.29 38.07
CA THR A 176 6.80 -9.51 37.68
C THR A 176 7.05 -9.47 36.18
N VAL A 177 6.19 -10.06 35.33
CA VAL A 177 6.38 -10.01 33.87
C VAL A 177 5.17 -9.36 33.17
N ASN A 178 5.22 -8.04 33.13
CA ASN A 178 4.66 -7.11 32.15
C ASN A 178 3.21 -7.32 31.65
N GLU A 179 2.30 -6.48 32.14
CA GLU A 179 1.22 -5.93 31.31
C GLU A 179 1.85 -5.37 30.02
N TYR A 180 1.77 -6.10 28.90
CA TYR A 180 2.13 -5.55 27.61
C TYR A 180 1.36 -4.22 27.41
N ILE A 181 2.08 -3.12 27.13
CA ILE A 181 1.49 -1.80 26.84
C ILE A 181 0.84 -1.78 25.44
N PHE A 182 0.07 -2.81 25.11
CA PHE A 182 -0.85 -2.80 23.99
C PHE A 182 -2.15 -2.11 24.41
N ALA A 183 -2.96 -1.75 23.41
CA ALA A 183 -4.35 -1.40 23.65
C ALA A 183 -5.01 -2.56 24.42
N LYS A 184 -5.67 -2.28 25.56
CA LYS A 184 -6.35 -3.30 26.35
C LYS A 184 -7.60 -3.77 25.62
N ASN A 185 -8.28 -2.84 24.95
CA ASN A 185 -9.45 -3.05 24.13
C ASN A 185 -9.28 -2.42 22.74
N ILE A 186 -10.03 -2.93 21.76
CA ILE A 186 -10.04 -2.37 20.40
C ILE A 186 -10.49 -0.89 20.38
N ASP A 187 -11.34 -0.53 21.35
CA ASP A 187 -11.85 0.83 21.57
C ASP A 187 -10.76 1.79 22.08
N ASP A 188 -9.65 1.28 22.63
CA ASP A 188 -8.51 2.13 23.01
C ASP A 188 -7.73 2.65 21.80
N LEU A 189 -7.99 2.10 20.60
CA LEU A 189 -7.43 2.56 19.32
C LEU A 189 -8.10 3.85 18.81
N LEU A 190 -9.00 4.45 19.59
CA LEU A 190 -9.74 5.64 19.21
C LEU A 190 -8.81 6.79 18.77
N PRO A 191 -9.05 7.43 17.61
CA PRO A 191 -8.25 8.57 17.16
C PRO A 191 -8.40 9.77 18.08
N ASP A 192 -7.34 10.56 18.22
CA ASP A 192 -7.30 11.78 19.05
C ASP A 192 -8.43 12.78 18.68
N VAL A 193 -8.78 12.89 17.40
CA VAL A 193 -9.86 13.77 16.89
C VAL A 193 -11.22 13.44 17.53
N TYR A 194 -11.46 12.18 17.89
CA TYR A 194 -12.69 11.78 18.57
C TYR A 194 -12.61 11.98 20.08
N GLN A 195 -11.42 12.04 20.68
CA GLN A 195 -11.26 12.26 22.13
C GLN A 195 -11.63 13.69 22.53
N GLU A 196 -11.35 14.69 21.67
CA GLU A 196 -11.74 16.09 21.91
C GLU A 196 -13.27 16.28 21.92
N ASN A 197 -14.01 15.50 21.13
CA ASN A 197 -15.48 15.55 21.05
C ASN A 197 -16.18 14.76 22.18
N GLN A 198 -15.45 14.07 23.06
CA GLN A 198 -16.03 13.28 24.16
C GLN A 198 -16.52 14.12 25.35
N GLN A 199 -16.30 15.43 25.36
CA GLN A 199 -16.85 16.30 26.42
C GLN A 199 -18.40 16.30 26.42
N ASP A 200 -19.05 15.86 25.33
CA ASP A 200 -20.52 15.82 25.18
C ASP A 200 -21.18 14.44 25.44
N GLY A 201 -20.52 13.51 26.13
CA GLY A 201 -21.19 12.33 26.73
C GLY A 201 -21.65 11.22 25.77
N ARG A 202 -21.34 11.27 24.47
CA ARG A 202 -21.67 10.19 23.51
C ARG A 202 -20.61 9.08 23.47
N LYS A 203 -20.69 8.12 24.40
CA LYS A 203 -19.77 6.96 24.52
C LYS A 203 -19.89 5.87 23.41
N ASN A 204 -20.68 6.09 22.35
CA ASN A 204 -21.06 5.04 21.39
C ASN A 204 -20.70 5.34 19.93
N GLU A 205 -19.58 6.01 19.66
CA GLU A 205 -19.19 6.29 18.28
C GLU A 205 -18.46 5.11 17.63
N GLN A 206 -19.01 4.64 16.51
CA GLN A 206 -18.33 3.71 15.61
C GLN A 206 -17.26 4.49 14.83
N TYR A 207 -16.01 4.04 14.88
CA TYR A 207 -14.91 4.63 14.13
C TYR A 207 -14.16 3.56 13.33
N ARG A 208 -13.36 4.01 12.35
CA ARG A 208 -12.60 3.09 11.50
C ARG A 208 -11.25 2.76 12.12
N ILE A 209 -10.91 1.48 12.06
CA ILE A 209 -9.60 0.91 12.40
C ILE A 209 -8.98 0.27 11.16
N ALA A 210 -7.66 0.13 11.17
CA ALA A 210 -6.95 -0.68 10.20
C ALA A 210 -6.68 -2.06 10.80
N VAL A 211 -7.25 -3.08 10.19
CA VAL A 211 -7.03 -4.49 10.51
C VAL A 211 -5.93 -5.00 9.59
N ILE A 212 -4.87 -5.58 10.15
CA ILE A 212 -3.67 -5.98 9.43
C ILE A 212 -3.37 -7.45 9.69
N LYS A 213 -3.22 -8.23 8.62
CA LYS A 213 -2.72 -9.60 8.67
C LYS A 213 -1.48 -9.72 7.80
N ALA A 214 -0.43 -10.30 8.34
CA ALA A 214 0.83 -10.55 7.66
C ALA A 214 1.22 -12.02 7.75
N ASP A 215 1.86 -12.52 6.71
CA ASP A 215 2.27 -13.91 6.55
C ASP A 215 3.68 -13.96 5.97
N LEU A 216 4.54 -14.80 6.54
CA LEU A 216 5.91 -14.99 6.07
C LEU A 216 5.97 -15.99 4.91
N ASP A 217 6.41 -15.48 3.77
CA ASP A 217 6.58 -16.27 2.55
C ASP A 217 7.98 -16.89 2.48
N GLY A 218 8.03 -18.16 2.07
CA GLY A 218 9.28 -18.90 1.85
C GLY A 218 9.79 -19.69 3.05
N VAL A 219 9.08 -19.67 4.19
CA VAL A 219 9.45 -20.43 5.40
C VAL A 219 9.56 -21.94 5.11
N GLY A 220 8.57 -22.51 4.42
CA GLY A 220 8.57 -23.93 4.07
C GLY A 220 9.75 -24.33 3.16
N ASP A 221 10.09 -23.48 2.19
CA ASP A 221 11.23 -23.72 1.30
C ASP A 221 12.57 -23.66 2.04
N LEU A 222 12.69 -22.77 3.02
CA LEU A 222 13.88 -22.62 3.83
C LEU A 222 14.11 -23.89 4.66
N PHE A 223 13.07 -24.41 5.33
CA PHE A 223 13.16 -25.66 6.07
C PHE A 223 13.47 -26.88 5.20
N LYS A 224 13.04 -26.91 3.92
CA LYS A 224 13.32 -28.03 3.01
C LYS A 224 14.80 -28.12 2.60
N ARG A 225 15.51 -26.99 2.57
CA ARG A 225 16.92 -26.91 2.13
C ARG A 225 17.93 -27.17 3.25
N ILE A 226 17.48 -27.17 4.49
CA ILE A 226 18.35 -27.42 5.62
C ILE A 226 18.60 -28.93 5.72
N ASP A 227 19.87 -29.30 5.55
CA ASP A 227 20.34 -30.68 5.59
C ASP A 227 21.09 -31.02 6.88
N ASN A 228 21.24 -30.07 7.81
CA ASN A 228 21.81 -30.32 9.12
C ASN A 228 20.86 -29.92 10.26
N ALA A 229 20.83 -30.73 11.32
CA ALA A 229 19.86 -30.56 12.40
C ALA A 229 20.10 -29.30 13.26
N SER A 230 21.35 -28.83 13.35
CA SER A 230 21.73 -27.64 14.13
C SER A 230 21.16 -26.36 13.50
N SER A 231 21.36 -26.16 12.19
CA SER A 231 20.75 -25.08 11.42
C SER A 231 19.23 -25.13 11.44
N TYR A 232 18.65 -26.34 11.50
CA TYR A 232 17.20 -26.50 11.60
C TYR A 232 16.66 -25.97 12.93
N ASP A 233 17.32 -26.32 14.04
CA ASP A 233 16.97 -25.84 15.37
C ASP A 233 17.13 -24.33 15.48
N LYS A 234 18.25 -23.79 14.99
CA LYS A 234 18.51 -22.34 14.96
C LYS A 234 17.42 -21.60 14.19
N LEU A 235 17.03 -22.08 13.00
CA LEU A 235 15.95 -21.46 12.24
C LEU A 235 14.64 -21.45 13.02
N SER A 236 14.30 -22.58 13.63
CA SER A 236 13.09 -22.71 14.44
C SER A 236 13.10 -21.75 15.62
N GLN A 237 14.24 -21.61 16.30
CA GLN A 237 14.43 -20.65 17.39
C GLN A 237 14.28 -19.21 16.91
N ILE A 238 14.95 -18.83 15.82
CA ILE A 238 14.83 -17.48 15.23
C ILE A 238 13.38 -17.15 14.90
N LEU A 239 12.64 -18.07 14.26
CA LEU A 239 11.23 -17.84 13.92
C LEU A 239 10.36 -17.72 15.17
N SER A 240 10.55 -18.59 16.16
CA SER A 240 9.81 -18.54 17.43
C SER A 240 10.07 -17.25 18.22
N ASP A 241 11.32 -16.79 18.22
CA ASP A 241 11.71 -15.56 18.89
C ASP A 241 11.07 -14.34 18.24
N PHE A 242 11.12 -14.26 16.90
CA PHE A 242 10.63 -13.10 16.17
C PHE A 242 9.10 -13.06 16.06
N ILE A 243 8.44 -14.21 15.93
CA ILE A 243 6.99 -14.32 15.73
C ILE A 243 6.35 -14.64 17.08
N SER A 244 6.57 -13.71 18.01
CA SER A 244 6.07 -13.76 19.38
C SER A 244 5.45 -12.42 19.76
N LEU A 245 4.52 -12.44 20.72
CA LEU A 245 3.94 -11.23 21.28
C LEU A 245 5.02 -10.36 21.95
N ASP A 246 6.00 -10.98 22.61
CA ASP A 246 7.13 -10.29 23.25
C ASP A 246 7.95 -9.48 22.26
N LYS A 247 8.33 -10.10 21.14
CA LYS A 247 9.16 -9.39 20.16
C LYS A 247 8.36 -8.31 19.43
N LEU A 248 7.10 -8.59 19.12
CA LEU A 248 6.19 -7.58 18.57
C LEU A 248 6.07 -6.37 19.51
N HIS A 249 5.96 -6.61 20.82
CA HIS A 249 5.93 -5.56 21.83
C HIS A 249 7.23 -4.77 21.88
N HIS A 250 8.37 -5.45 21.85
CA HIS A 250 9.68 -4.80 21.83
C HIS A 250 9.84 -3.84 20.64
N TYR A 251 9.40 -4.24 19.43
CA TYR A 251 9.42 -3.34 18.28
C TYR A 251 8.47 -2.16 18.45
N TYR A 252 7.27 -2.41 18.98
CA TYR A 252 6.28 -1.38 19.27
C TYR A 252 6.85 -0.30 20.21
N GLU A 253 7.50 -0.69 21.31
CA GLU A 253 8.13 0.27 22.24
C GLU A 253 9.30 1.03 21.61
N LYS A 254 10.14 0.33 20.83
CA LYS A 254 11.30 0.93 20.17
C LYS A 254 10.92 2.02 19.17
N MET A 255 9.72 1.97 18.59
CA MET A 255 9.27 2.97 17.62
C MET A 255 9.07 4.36 18.23
N LYS A 256 8.78 4.47 19.54
CA LYS A 256 8.55 5.74 20.26
C LYS A 256 7.61 6.72 19.53
N VAL A 257 6.63 6.21 18.77
CA VAL A 257 5.68 7.04 18.03
C VAL A 257 4.58 7.50 18.98
N LYS A 258 4.40 8.82 19.09
CA LYS A 258 3.37 9.41 19.95
C LYS A 258 1.99 8.85 19.58
N ASN A 259 1.23 8.42 20.59
CA ASN A 259 -0.14 7.90 20.48
C ASN A 259 -0.29 6.65 19.59
N PHE A 260 0.80 6.00 19.17
CA PHE A 260 0.72 4.74 18.46
C PHE A 260 0.24 3.65 19.41
N LYS A 261 -0.97 3.16 19.20
CA LYS A 261 -1.55 2.02 19.92
C LYS A 261 -1.82 0.87 18.95
N MET A 262 -1.62 -0.33 19.44
CA MET A 262 -1.82 -1.57 18.69
C MET A 262 -2.57 -2.58 19.53
N PHE A 263 -3.50 -3.30 18.90
CA PHE A 263 -4.26 -4.39 19.50
C PHE A 263 -3.93 -5.71 18.77
N PRO A 264 -3.12 -6.61 19.35
CA PRO A 264 -2.81 -7.90 18.73
C PRO A 264 -3.99 -8.87 18.88
N PHE A 265 -4.47 -9.42 17.76
CA PHE A 265 -5.45 -10.51 17.79
C PHE A 265 -4.75 -11.86 17.95
N TYR A 266 -3.66 -12.07 17.21
CA TYR A 266 -2.98 -13.36 17.14
C TYR A 266 -1.57 -13.22 16.53
N VAL A 267 -0.57 -13.87 17.13
CA VAL A 267 0.80 -13.95 16.59
C VAL A 267 1.36 -15.33 16.89
N ALA A 268 1.47 -16.18 15.86
CA ALA A 268 2.15 -17.48 15.99
C ALA A 268 2.35 -18.16 14.63
N GLY A 269 3.33 -19.06 14.59
CA GLY A 269 3.72 -19.75 13.37
C GLY A 269 4.39 -18.78 12.40
N ASP A 270 3.78 -18.55 11.25
CA ASP A 270 4.16 -17.60 10.21
C ASP A 270 3.20 -16.40 10.09
N ASP A 271 2.11 -16.40 10.86
CA ASP A 271 1.03 -15.42 10.83
C ASP A 271 1.16 -14.36 11.94
N ILE A 272 0.87 -13.10 11.56
CA ILE A 272 0.79 -11.96 12.47
C ILE A 272 -0.53 -11.23 12.17
N PHE A 273 -1.42 -11.11 13.15
CA PHE A 273 -2.74 -10.52 13.00
C PHE A 273 -3.06 -9.53 14.11
N PHE A 274 -3.30 -8.28 13.76
CA PHE A 274 -3.49 -7.18 14.72
C PHE A 274 -4.32 -6.02 14.12
N ALA A 275 -4.74 -5.09 14.97
CA ALA A 275 -5.38 -3.85 14.59
C ALA A 275 -4.59 -2.63 15.10
N VAL A 276 -4.68 -1.54 14.34
CA VAL A 276 -4.17 -0.22 14.72
C VAL A 276 -5.18 0.86 14.33
N ASN A 277 -4.99 2.05 14.87
CA ASN A 277 -5.65 3.22 14.32
C ASN A 277 -5.27 3.41 12.84
N VAL A 278 -6.22 3.80 11.99
CA VAL A 278 -6.01 4.05 10.55
C VAL A 278 -4.84 5.02 10.29
N ASN A 279 -4.66 6.00 11.16
CA ASN A 279 -3.60 7.01 11.02
C ASN A 279 -2.19 6.39 11.08
N HIS A 280 -2.06 5.20 11.67
CA HIS A 280 -0.77 4.52 11.88
C HIS A 280 -0.53 3.34 10.93
N ILE A 281 -1.29 3.21 9.84
CA ILE A 281 -1.09 2.14 8.82
C ILE A 281 0.37 2.09 8.35
N PHE A 282 0.97 3.23 8.02
CA PHE A 282 2.35 3.28 7.53
C PHE A 282 3.37 2.87 8.61
N THR A 283 3.12 3.27 9.85
CA THR A 283 3.93 2.89 11.02
C THR A 283 3.88 1.37 11.25
N ALA A 284 2.69 0.79 11.22
CA ALA A 284 2.49 -0.65 11.36
C ALA A 284 3.19 -1.46 10.27
N VAL A 285 3.08 -1.05 9.00
CA VAL A 285 3.79 -1.71 7.90
C VAL A 285 5.31 -1.54 8.04
N ASN A 286 5.79 -0.38 8.51
CA ASN A 286 7.21 -0.19 8.78
C ASN A 286 7.71 -1.10 9.89
N LEU A 287 6.89 -1.38 10.90
CA LEU A 287 7.21 -2.31 11.98
C LEU A 287 7.46 -3.71 11.43
N LEU A 288 6.52 -4.22 10.64
CA LEU A 288 6.62 -5.52 9.98
C LEU A 288 7.86 -5.61 9.09
N LYS A 289 8.17 -4.54 8.35
CA LYS A 289 9.39 -4.46 7.52
C LYS A 289 10.68 -4.54 8.35
N THR A 290 10.76 -3.79 9.45
CA THR A 290 11.93 -3.81 10.34
C THR A 290 12.12 -5.19 10.95
N MET A 291 11.04 -5.79 11.45
CA MET A 291 11.04 -7.15 12.00
C MET A 291 11.55 -8.17 10.96
N LEU A 292 11.03 -8.12 9.72
CA LEU A 292 11.48 -8.99 8.62
C LEU A 292 12.95 -8.77 8.24
N ASN A 293 13.42 -7.52 8.27
CA ASN A 293 14.82 -7.20 7.97
C ASN A 293 15.76 -7.81 9.01
N GLU A 294 15.48 -7.57 10.30
CA GLU A 294 16.30 -8.09 11.40
C GLU A 294 16.27 -9.62 11.46
N MET A 295 15.13 -10.25 11.19
CA MET A 295 15.02 -11.71 11.09
C MET A 295 15.89 -12.28 9.97
N ASN A 296 15.87 -11.67 8.79
CA ASN A 296 16.70 -12.11 7.67
C ASN A 296 18.20 -11.95 7.94
N ILE A 297 18.61 -10.88 8.64
CA ILE A 297 20.00 -10.68 9.05
C ILE A 297 20.44 -11.83 9.98
N LYS A 298 19.62 -12.21 10.96
CA LYS A 298 19.94 -13.35 11.84
C LYS A 298 20.02 -14.68 11.09
N ILE A 299 19.10 -14.92 10.16
CA ILE A 299 19.12 -16.14 9.33
C ILE A 299 20.42 -16.22 8.52
N GLU A 300 20.82 -15.11 7.91
CA GLU A 300 22.08 -15.04 7.14
C GLU A 300 23.30 -15.31 8.03
N GLN A 301 23.34 -14.72 9.23
CA GLN A 301 24.46 -14.88 10.18
C GLN A 301 24.57 -16.28 10.80
N GLU A 302 23.44 -16.93 11.13
CA GLU A 302 23.44 -18.16 11.92
C GLU A 302 23.32 -19.45 11.10
N ILE A 303 22.78 -19.35 9.88
CA ILE A 303 22.43 -20.49 9.01
C ILE A 303 23.21 -20.46 7.69
N ASP A 304 23.80 -19.31 7.30
CA ASP A 304 24.54 -19.11 6.04
C ASP A 304 23.67 -19.47 4.82
N SER A 305 22.49 -18.84 4.74
CA SER A 305 21.51 -19.08 3.67
C SER A 305 21.38 -17.87 2.76
N ASP A 306 21.67 -18.08 1.46
CA ASP A 306 21.47 -17.07 0.41
C ASP A 306 19.99 -16.68 0.19
N LYS A 307 19.06 -17.54 0.62
CA LYS A 307 17.61 -17.31 0.41
C LYS A 307 17.02 -16.54 1.59
N LYS A 308 16.56 -15.31 1.33
CA LYS A 308 15.88 -14.45 2.30
C LYS A 308 14.37 -14.72 2.33
N LEU A 309 13.79 -14.65 3.53
CA LEU A 309 12.36 -14.61 3.73
C LEU A 309 11.78 -13.29 3.22
N SER A 310 10.52 -13.37 2.81
CA SER A 310 9.75 -12.22 2.38
C SER A 310 8.38 -12.25 3.09
N MET A 311 7.60 -11.17 3.03
CA MET A 311 6.30 -11.11 3.74
C MET A 311 5.18 -10.64 2.82
N SER A 312 3.97 -11.15 3.02
CA SER A 312 2.74 -10.67 2.39
C SER A 312 1.86 -10.04 3.47
N VAL A 313 1.27 -8.88 3.19
CA VAL A 313 0.49 -8.09 4.16
C VAL A 313 -0.84 -7.68 3.54
N GLY A 314 -1.94 -8.09 4.17
CA GLY A 314 -3.28 -7.60 3.87
C GLY A 314 -3.70 -6.52 4.87
N ILE A 315 -4.33 -5.45 4.38
CA ILE A 315 -4.83 -4.33 5.19
C ILE A 315 -6.28 -4.05 4.82
N ASP A 316 -7.19 -4.19 5.79
CA ASP A 316 -8.60 -3.86 5.68
C ASP A 316 -8.98 -2.68 6.58
N ILE A 317 -9.94 -1.86 6.14
CA ILE A 317 -10.43 -0.71 6.91
C ILE A 317 -11.86 -0.99 7.35
N SER A 318 -12.02 -1.34 8.62
CA SER A 318 -13.29 -1.79 9.20
C SER A 318 -13.70 -0.93 10.40
N TYR A 319 -14.95 -1.06 10.84
CA TYR A 319 -15.42 -0.37 12.06
C TYR A 319 -15.04 -1.16 13.30
N ASN A 320 -14.58 -0.50 14.37
CA ASN A 320 -14.10 -1.09 15.63
C ASN A 320 -15.06 -2.05 16.36
N LYS A 321 -16.38 -1.95 16.12
CA LYS A 321 -17.41 -2.78 16.77
C LYS A 321 -18.03 -3.84 15.85
N GLN A 322 -17.35 -4.21 14.76
CA GLN A 322 -17.79 -5.33 13.95
C GLN A 322 -17.32 -6.67 14.54
N PRO A 323 -18.09 -7.75 14.33
CA PRO A 323 -17.62 -9.08 14.68
C PRO A 323 -16.28 -9.41 14.05
N ILE A 324 -15.42 -10.07 14.83
CA ILE A 324 -14.03 -10.39 14.46
C ILE A 324 -13.97 -11.24 13.18
N ARG A 325 -15.01 -12.05 12.92
CA ARG A 325 -15.17 -12.77 11.65
C ARG A 325 -14.98 -11.89 10.42
N TYR A 326 -15.60 -10.72 10.43
CA TYR A 326 -15.57 -9.81 9.30
C TYR A 326 -14.20 -9.17 9.14
N TYR A 327 -13.49 -8.90 10.25
CA TYR A 327 -12.10 -8.46 10.20
C TYR A 327 -11.23 -9.52 9.51
N TYR A 328 -11.35 -10.77 9.95
CA TYR A 328 -10.56 -11.88 9.43
C TYR A 328 -10.85 -12.14 7.94
N GLU A 329 -12.12 -12.33 7.55
CA GLU A 329 -12.47 -12.64 6.16
C GLU A 329 -12.06 -11.53 5.18
N ARG A 330 -12.23 -10.26 5.56
CA ARG A 330 -11.85 -9.13 4.68
C ARG A 330 -10.35 -8.96 4.59
N VAL A 331 -9.61 -9.04 5.70
CA VAL A 331 -8.15 -8.90 5.67
C VAL A 331 -7.50 -10.09 4.94
N GLU A 332 -8.09 -11.29 5.06
CA GLU A 332 -7.62 -12.48 4.35
C GLU A 332 -7.74 -12.32 2.82
N ASN A 333 -8.84 -11.72 2.34
CA ASN A 333 -8.98 -11.39 0.92
C ASN A 333 -7.88 -10.44 0.44
N GLN A 334 -7.52 -9.43 1.25
CA GLN A 334 -6.40 -8.54 0.92
C GLN A 334 -5.07 -9.30 0.92
N LEU A 335 -4.83 -10.16 1.90
CA LEU A 335 -3.62 -10.97 2.00
C LEU A 335 -3.46 -11.90 0.80
N ASN A 336 -4.54 -12.55 0.36
CA ASN A 336 -4.53 -13.42 -0.82
C ASN A 336 -4.19 -12.66 -2.10
N ILE A 337 -4.70 -11.43 -2.26
CA ILE A 337 -4.31 -10.55 -3.38
C ILE A 337 -2.83 -10.18 -3.27
N ALA A 338 -2.32 -9.90 -2.06
CA ALA A 338 -0.90 -9.62 -1.84
C ALA A 338 -0.02 -10.80 -2.26
N LYS A 339 -0.34 -12.02 -1.80
CA LYS A 339 0.38 -13.25 -2.16
C LYS A 339 0.36 -13.51 -3.67
N LYS A 340 -0.81 -13.36 -4.32
CA LYS A 340 -0.97 -13.64 -5.76
C LYS A 340 -0.15 -12.70 -6.66
N ASN A 341 -0.04 -11.43 -6.28
CA ASN A 341 0.64 -10.42 -7.11
C ASN A 341 2.11 -10.20 -6.72
N LYS A 342 2.59 -10.88 -5.69
CA LYS A 342 3.96 -10.75 -5.21
C LYS A 342 4.90 -11.64 -6.01
N GLU A 343 5.83 -11.01 -6.70
CA GLU A 343 6.91 -11.68 -7.42
C GLU A 343 8.04 -12.10 -6.45
N PRO A 344 8.32 -13.41 -6.29
CA PRO A 344 9.36 -13.91 -5.39
C PRO A 344 10.75 -13.40 -5.77
N GLY A 345 11.60 -13.12 -4.78
CA GLY A 345 13.00 -12.70 -5.00
C GLY A 345 13.21 -11.24 -5.41
N ILE A 346 12.17 -10.54 -5.86
CA ILE A 346 12.21 -9.10 -6.18
C ILE A 346 11.51 -8.29 -5.08
N ILE A 347 10.34 -8.75 -4.65
CA ILE A 347 9.50 -8.03 -3.69
C ILE A 347 9.73 -8.61 -2.28
N LYS A 348 10.27 -7.77 -1.38
CA LYS A 348 10.51 -8.14 0.02
C LYS A 348 9.21 -8.16 0.82
N VAL A 349 8.36 -7.15 0.65
CA VAL A 349 7.03 -7.10 1.27
C VAL A 349 5.97 -6.73 0.25
N GLY A 350 5.02 -7.63 0.00
CA GLY A 350 3.83 -7.37 -0.81
C GLY A 350 2.70 -6.89 0.09
N ILE A 351 2.10 -5.74 -0.21
CA ILE A 351 1.11 -5.08 0.65
C ILE A 351 -0.15 -4.84 -0.16
N CYS A 352 -1.31 -5.27 0.32
CA CYS A 352 -2.58 -5.00 -0.33
C CYS A 352 -3.50 -4.20 0.58
N ILE A 353 -4.05 -3.11 0.04
CA ILE A 353 -5.07 -2.28 0.70
C ILE A 353 -6.12 -1.91 -0.33
N ASN A 354 -7.40 -2.08 -0.01
CA ASN A 354 -8.52 -1.76 -0.91
C ASN A 354 -8.38 -2.41 -2.31
N ASN A 355 -8.01 -3.69 -2.34
CA ASN A 355 -7.74 -4.48 -3.54
C ASN A 355 -6.65 -3.87 -4.44
N THR A 356 -5.74 -3.09 -3.87
CA THR A 356 -4.65 -2.44 -4.58
C THR A 356 -3.32 -2.95 -4.03
N PHE A 357 -2.55 -3.61 -4.89
CA PHE A 357 -1.26 -4.19 -4.54
C PHE A 357 -0.13 -3.15 -4.60
N PHE A 358 0.68 -3.11 -3.55
CA PHE A 358 1.88 -2.32 -3.44
C PHE A 358 3.07 -3.21 -3.11
N ALA A 359 4.25 -2.82 -3.58
CA ALA A 359 5.48 -3.57 -3.40
C ALA A 359 6.49 -2.75 -2.59
N SER A 360 7.07 -3.37 -1.57
CA SER A 360 8.33 -2.95 -0.97
C SER A 360 9.43 -3.85 -1.51
N TYR A 361 10.34 -3.26 -2.27
CA TYR A 361 11.40 -3.98 -2.98
C TYR A 361 12.63 -4.20 -2.09
N GLU A 362 13.47 -5.14 -2.50
CA GLU A 362 14.84 -5.25 -2.01
C GLU A 362 15.69 -4.14 -2.67
N GLU A 363 16.35 -3.30 -1.87
CA GLU A 363 17.28 -2.25 -2.34
C GLU A 363 16.74 -1.33 -3.48
N PHE A 364 17.60 -0.99 -4.45
CA PHE A 364 17.32 -0.15 -5.62
C PHE A 364 16.49 -0.86 -6.71
N LYS A 365 16.16 -2.16 -6.56
CA LYS A 365 15.45 -2.96 -7.58
C LYS A 365 14.06 -2.40 -7.93
N GLY A 366 13.48 -1.59 -7.04
CA GLY A 366 12.16 -0.97 -7.20
C GLY A 366 12.14 0.51 -7.59
N LYS A 367 13.30 1.11 -7.88
CA LYS A 367 13.41 2.57 -8.04
C LYS A 367 12.54 3.06 -9.20
N GLY A 368 11.55 3.91 -8.87
CA GLY A 368 10.62 4.48 -9.85
C GLY A 368 9.39 3.62 -10.17
N SER A 369 9.20 2.49 -9.48
CA SER A 369 8.01 1.65 -9.64
C SER A 369 6.72 2.40 -9.24
N LYS A 370 5.69 2.30 -10.09
CA LYS A 370 4.36 2.89 -9.81
C LYS A 370 3.65 2.23 -8.63
N ILE A 371 3.95 0.95 -8.39
CA ILE A 371 3.35 0.16 -7.30
C ILE A 371 4.20 0.23 -6.02
N GLY A 372 5.24 1.05 -5.96
CA GLY A 372 6.10 1.16 -4.78
C GLY A 372 5.36 1.66 -3.53
N TRP A 373 5.46 0.91 -2.42
CA TRP A 373 4.90 1.34 -1.12
C TRP A 373 5.51 2.65 -0.62
N SER A 374 6.83 2.82 -0.80
CA SER A 374 7.51 4.08 -0.47
C SER A 374 7.03 5.26 -1.33
N LYS A 375 6.57 4.99 -2.56
CA LYS A 375 5.94 6.01 -3.40
C LYS A 375 4.63 6.46 -2.78
N LEU A 376 3.73 5.53 -2.43
CA LEU A 376 2.47 5.86 -1.75
C LEU A 376 2.70 6.62 -0.43
N TYR A 377 3.66 6.18 0.39
CA TYR A 377 4.07 6.88 1.62
C TYR A 377 4.38 8.36 1.35
N ASN A 378 5.22 8.65 0.35
CA ASN A 378 5.58 10.02 -0.02
C ASN A 378 4.40 10.80 -0.61
N GLU A 379 3.53 10.15 -1.39
CA GLU A 379 2.33 10.77 -1.97
C GLU A 379 1.36 11.23 -0.87
N VAL A 380 1.13 10.40 0.16
CA VAL A 380 0.28 10.75 1.31
C VAL A 380 0.95 11.78 2.23
N LYS A 381 2.28 11.68 2.43
CA LYS A 381 3.04 12.70 3.16
C LYS A 381 2.93 14.08 2.50
N LEU A 382 3.03 14.12 1.16
CA LEU A 382 2.86 15.33 0.37
C LEU A 382 1.43 15.89 0.45
N LEU A 383 0.42 15.01 0.44
CA LEU A 383 -0.97 15.40 0.63
C LEU A 383 -1.18 16.08 1.99
N ASN A 384 -0.63 15.53 3.07
CA ASN A 384 -0.70 16.15 4.39
C ASN A 384 -0.06 17.54 4.40
N TYR A 385 1.09 17.71 3.74
CA TYR A 385 1.72 19.01 3.56
C TYR A 385 0.82 20.00 2.80
N ILE A 386 0.23 19.56 1.68
CA ILE A 386 -0.69 20.39 0.88
C ILE A 386 -1.88 20.84 1.71
N ARG A 387 -2.42 20.00 2.59
CA ARG A 387 -3.55 20.35 3.45
C ARG A 387 -3.18 21.33 4.57
N LEU A 388 -1.98 21.18 5.16
CA LEU A 388 -1.50 22.09 6.20
C LEU A 388 -1.14 23.48 5.67
N LYS A 389 -0.66 23.58 4.42
CA LYS A 389 -0.20 24.84 3.80
C LYS A 389 -1.20 25.42 2.79
N GLY A 390 -2.10 24.61 2.28
CA GLY A 390 -3.12 24.99 1.31
C GLY A 390 -4.36 25.55 1.98
N CYS A 391 -5.25 26.12 1.15
CA CYS A 391 -6.57 26.59 1.55
C CYS A 391 -7.56 25.41 1.60
N ASP A 392 -8.70 25.59 2.28
CA ASP A 392 -9.79 24.62 2.53
C ASP A 392 -10.34 23.88 1.29
N SER A 393 -9.91 24.24 0.08
CA SER A 393 -10.37 23.65 -1.18
C SER A 393 -9.39 22.64 -1.81
N LEU A 394 -8.08 22.69 -1.50
CA LEU A 394 -7.07 21.88 -2.19
C LEU A 394 -6.77 20.59 -1.44
N GLY A 395 -6.74 19.46 -2.15
CA GLY A 395 -6.40 18.17 -1.56
C GLY A 395 -7.38 17.70 -0.50
N THR A 396 -8.63 18.17 -0.54
CA THR A 396 -9.73 17.73 0.33
C THR A 396 -10.50 16.56 -0.29
N PRO A 397 -11.31 15.82 0.50
CA PRO A 397 -12.12 14.74 -0.05
C PRO A 397 -13.03 15.22 -1.18
N SER A 398 -13.59 16.43 -1.04
CA SER A 398 -14.47 17.03 -2.06
C SER A 398 -13.74 17.32 -3.39
N TYR A 399 -12.46 17.72 -3.33
CA TYR A 399 -11.63 17.95 -4.51
C TYR A 399 -11.47 16.66 -5.30
N PHE A 400 -11.06 15.58 -4.64
CA PHE A 400 -10.88 14.28 -5.28
C PHE A 400 -12.20 13.66 -5.72
N HIS A 401 -13.27 13.80 -4.94
CA HIS A 401 -14.60 13.31 -5.29
C HIS A 401 -15.10 13.91 -6.60
N LYS A 402 -15.00 15.24 -6.78
CA LYS A 402 -15.43 15.91 -8.02
C LYS A 402 -14.69 15.40 -9.26
N LEU A 403 -13.41 15.07 -9.12
CA LEU A 403 -12.63 14.47 -10.21
C LEU A 403 -13.05 13.03 -10.47
N LEU A 404 -13.11 12.21 -9.40
CA LEU A 404 -13.50 10.80 -9.47
C LEU A 404 -14.89 10.61 -10.09
N ASP A 405 -15.87 11.40 -9.65
CA ASP A 405 -17.25 11.37 -10.12
C ASP A 405 -17.31 11.55 -11.65
N ARG A 406 -16.61 12.57 -12.19
CA ARG A 406 -16.55 12.80 -13.64
C ARG A 406 -15.86 11.67 -14.40
N ILE A 407 -14.71 11.20 -13.95
CA ILE A 407 -13.90 10.24 -14.72
C ILE A 407 -14.43 8.80 -14.61
N THR A 408 -15.31 8.52 -13.64
CA THR A 408 -15.93 7.20 -13.45
C THR A 408 -17.27 7.07 -14.17
N ASP A 409 -17.83 8.15 -14.71
CA ASP A 409 -18.96 8.11 -15.64
C ASP A 409 -18.65 7.17 -16.82
N THR A 410 -19.54 6.22 -17.09
CA THR A 410 -19.38 5.22 -18.16
C THR A 410 -19.16 5.83 -19.55
N THR A 411 -19.78 6.98 -19.84
CA THR A 411 -19.66 7.68 -21.12
C THR A 411 -18.27 8.30 -21.29
N ILE A 412 -17.75 8.91 -20.23
CA ILE A 412 -16.44 9.56 -20.20
C ILE A 412 -15.33 8.51 -20.15
N LYS A 413 -15.50 7.47 -19.32
CA LYS A 413 -14.50 6.41 -19.14
C LYS A 413 -14.22 5.63 -20.42
N GLY A 414 -15.26 5.39 -21.23
CA GLY A 414 -15.15 4.71 -22.53
C GLY A 414 -14.42 5.52 -23.61
N ASN A 415 -14.36 6.85 -23.48
CA ASN A 415 -13.75 7.73 -24.47
C ASN A 415 -12.46 8.38 -23.94
N ASN A 416 -11.32 8.01 -24.51
CA ASN A 416 -10.02 8.52 -24.08
C ASN A 416 -9.88 10.05 -24.18
N ILE A 417 -10.53 10.69 -25.16
CA ILE A 417 -10.48 12.14 -25.37
C ILE A 417 -11.34 12.84 -24.30
N ALA A 418 -12.57 12.38 -24.09
CA ALA A 418 -13.43 12.90 -23.02
C ALA A 418 -12.79 12.73 -21.62
N TYR A 419 -12.18 11.55 -21.38
CA TYR A 419 -11.49 11.24 -20.13
C TYR A 419 -10.33 12.21 -19.86
N ILE A 420 -9.42 12.39 -20.82
CA ILE A 420 -8.27 13.27 -20.60
C ILE A 420 -8.68 14.73 -20.54
N ASN A 421 -9.69 15.14 -21.30
CA ASN A 421 -10.23 16.49 -21.21
C ASN A 421 -10.76 16.76 -19.81
N SER A 422 -11.52 15.82 -19.24
CA SER A 422 -12.05 15.91 -17.87
C SER A 422 -10.94 16.00 -16.83
N VAL A 423 -9.89 15.18 -16.98
CA VAL A 423 -8.72 15.20 -16.09
C VAL A 423 -7.95 16.51 -16.21
N LEU A 424 -7.55 16.91 -17.42
CA LEU A 424 -6.74 18.10 -17.65
C LEU A 424 -7.50 19.39 -17.33
N TYR A 425 -8.81 19.44 -17.58
CA TYR A 425 -9.64 20.56 -17.15
C TYR A 425 -9.56 20.74 -15.62
N HIS A 426 -9.72 19.65 -14.86
CA HIS A 426 -9.60 19.69 -13.40
C HIS A 426 -8.17 20.00 -12.91
N LEU A 427 -7.15 19.62 -13.67
CA LEU A 427 -5.74 19.81 -13.35
C LEU A 427 -5.12 21.08 -13.97
N THR A 428 -5.92 21.98 -14.54
CA THR A 428 -5.45 23.26 -15.11
C THR A 428 -5.11 24.22 -13.97
N PRO A 429 -3.87 24.72 -13.80
CA PRO A 429 -3.51 25.65 -12.71
C PRO A 429 -4.32 26.95 -12.72
N GLU A 430 -4.87 27.34 -11.56
CA GLU A 430 -5.77 28.50 -11.40
C GLU A 430 -5.18 29.57 -10.46
N TYR A 431 -4.37 29.18 -9.47
CA TYR A 431 -3.84 30.08 -8.44
C TYR A 431 -2.43 30.57 -8.76
N ILE A 432 -2.08 30.74 -10.04
CA ILE A 432 -0.76 31.22 -10.45
C ILE A 432 -0.55 32.65 -9.93
N GLY A 433 0.46 32.83 -9.07
CA GLY A 433 0.78 34.13 -8.45
C GLY A 433 0.16 34.37 -7.08
N ASP A 434 -0.73 33.49 -6.62
CA ASP A 434 -1.23 33.50 -5.25
C ASP A 434 -0.10 33.10 -4.27
N ARG A 435 0.13 33.92 -3.23
CA ARG A 435 1.23 33.70 -2.27
C ARG A 435 1.08 32.41 -1.48
N GLN A 436 -0.14 31.99 -1.18
CA GLN A 436 -0.43 30.82 -0.33
C GLN A 436 -0.83 29.60 -1.16
N LYS A 437 -1.66 29.78 -2.19
CA LYS A 437 -2.30 28.66 -2.91
C LYS A 437 -1.49 28.15 -4.11
N SER A 438 -0.66 29.00 -4.72
CA SER A 438 0.05 28.64 -5.95
C SER A 438 0.96 27.43 -5.77
N LYS A 439 1.79 27.40 -4.72
CA LYS A 439 2.73 26.29 -4.51
C LYS A 439 2.02 24.97 -4.19
N PRO A 440 1.11 24.88 -3.19
CA PRO A 440 0.40 23.64 -2.89
C PRO A 440 -0.39 23.11 -4.10
N GLU A 441 -1.00 23.99 -4.88
CA GLU A 441 -1.72 23.62 -6.10
C GLU A 441 -0.79 22.97 -7.14
N LEU A 442 0.35 23.61 -7.46
CA LEU A 442 1.30 23.09 -8.45
C LEU A 442 1.87 21.73 -8.02
N VAL A 443 2.12 21.55 -6.73
CA VAL A 443 2.58 20.28 -6.16
C VAL A 443 1.51 19.20 -6.30
N LEU A 444 0.25 19.51 -5.97
CA LEU A 444 -0.87 18.58 -6.14
C LEU A 444 -1.07 18.19 -7.62
N LYS A 445 -1.07 19.17 -8.52
CA LYS A 445 -1.26 18.93 -9.96
C LYS A 445 -0.11 18.13 -10.56
N LYS A 446 1.13 18.41 -10.14
CA LYS A 446 2.31 17.60 -10.48
C LYS A 446 2.14 16.15 -10.02
N LEU A 447 1.71 15.93 -8.78
CA LEU A 447 1.47 14.60 -8.21
C LEU A 447 0.43 13.83 -9.05
N LEU A 448 -0.69 14.47 -9.39
CA LEU A 448 -1.77 13.83 -10.13
C LEU A 448 -1.37 13.53 -11.59
N ILE A 449 -0.65 14.42 -12.26
CA ILE A 449 -0.17 14.14 -13.62
C ILE A 449 0.85 12.99 -13.62
N ASP A 450 1.70 12.86 -12.59
CA ASP A 450 2.69 11.79 -12.49
C ASP A 450 2.07 10.39 -12.56
N PHE A 451 0.83 10.23 -12.06
CA PHE A 451 0.10 8.95 -12.12
C PHE A 451 -0.19 8.50 -13.57
N LEU A 452 -0.35 9.44 -14.50
CA LEU A 452 -0.65 9.19 -15.91
C LEU A 452 0.60 8.94 -16.77
N LEU A 453 1.80 9.15 -16.23
CA LEU A 453 3.05 9.05 -17.01
C LEU A 453 3.53 7.62 -17.16
N THR A 454 3.96 7.23 -18.36
CA THR A 454 4.61 5.94 -18.63
C THR A 454 5.90 6.15 -19.40
N ASN A 455 6.87 5.24 -19.25
CA ASN A 455 8.06 5.25 -20.10
C ASN A 455 7.67 4.87 -21.53
N VAL A 456 8.01 5.73 -22.48
CA VAL A 456 7.89 5.45 -23.91
C VAL A 456 9.32 5.26 -24.45
N SER A 457 9.59 4.07 -24.97
CA SER A 457 10.87 3.72 -25.59
C SER A 457 10.90 4.20 -27.03
N SER A 458 11.25 5.47 -27.24
CA SER A 458 11.57 5.98 -28.58
C SER A 458 12.98 6.57 -28.56
N ASN A 459 13.91 5.87 -29.21
CA ASN A 459 15.30 6.27 -29.47
C ASN A 459 16.18 6.48 -28.22
N SER A 460 16.90 5.42 -27.84
CA SER A 460 18.13 5.43 -27.01
C SER A 460 18.05 5.97 -25.57
N ARG A 461 16.99 6.70 -25.19
CA ARG A 461 16.73 7.18 -23.83
C ARG A 461 15.23 7.09 -23.52
N PRO A 462 14.82 6.40 -22.43
CA PRO A 462 13.43 6.35 -22.03
C PRO A 462 12.94 7.77 -21.67
N SER A 463 11.79 8.16 -22.23
CA SER A 463 11.13 9.41 -21.89
C SER A 463 9.76 9.14 -21.27
N LEU A 464 9.42 9.85 -20.19
CA LEU A 464 8.11 9.73 -19.56
C LEU A 464 7.08 10.55 -20.35
N GLU A 465 6.01 9.95 -20.83
CA GLU A 465 4.93 10.67 -21.53
C GLU A 465 3.56 10.30 -20.93
N ILE A 466 2.58 11.18 -21.09
CA ILE A 466 1.20 10.90 -20.65
C ILE A 466 0.65 9.81 -21.57
N THR A 467 0.17 8.71 -20.99
CA THR A 467 -0.40 7.59 -21.75
C THR A 467 -1.72 7.16 -21.14
N LEU A 468 -2.73 7.00 -21.99
CA LEU A 468 -4.06 6.55 -21.60
C LEU A 468 -4.31 5.16 -22.17
N ASN A 469 -4.38 4.20 -21.27
CA ASN A 469 -4.86 2.85 -21.51
C ASN A 469 -5.63 2.40 -20.26
N GLU A 470 -6.29 1.25 -20.34
CA GLU A 470 -7.11 0.74 -19.23
C GLU A 470 -6.30 0.57 -17.93
N ASN A 471 -5.02 0.17 -18.04
CA ASN A 471 -4.14 0.06 -16.87
C ASN A 471 -3.84 1.42 -16.23
N THR A 472 -3.52 2.47 -17.01
CA THR A 472 -3.24 3.79 -16.46
C THR A 472 -4.49 4.45 -15.87
N LYS A 473 -5.66 4.28 -16.51
CA LYS A 473 -6.95 4.72 -15.95
C LYS A 473 -7.25 4.02 -14.62
N TYR A 474 -7.14 2.68 -14.61
CA TYR A 474 -7.34 1.88 -13.40
C TYR A 474 -6.46 2.35 -12.24
N TRP A 475 -5.15 2.51 -12.48
CA TRP A 475 -4.21 2.97 -11.46
C TRP A 475 -4.48 4.40 -11.00
N PHE A 476 -4.84 5.29 -11.93
CA PHE A 476 -5.19 6.67 -11.62
C PHE A 476 -6.40 6.74 -10.68
N GLU A 477 -7.49 6.03 -11.01
CA GLU A 477 -8.68 5.95 -10.18
C GLU A 477 -8.40 5.37 -8.79
N LYS A 478 -7.62 4.27 -8.71
CA LYS A 478 -7.26 3.65 -7.42
C LYS A 478 -6.45 4.57 -6.53
N LYS A 479 -5.45 5.26 -7.09
CA LYS A 479 -4.65 6.25 -6.36
C LYS A 479 -5.48 7.43 -5.90
N LEU A 480 -6.38 7.95 -6.74
CA LEU A 480 -7.30 9.02 -6.35
C LEU A 480 -8.21 8.61 -5.18
N ARG A 481 -8.74 7.38 -5.17
CA ARG A 481 -9.56 6.89 -4.03
C ARG A 481 -8.76 6.79 -2.73
N LEU A 482 -7.50 6.37 -2.80
CA LEU A 482 -6.62 6.34 -1.62
C LEU A 482 -6.27 7.76 -1.14
N LEU A 483 -5.95 8.69 -2.04
CA LEU A 483 -5.71 10.09 -1.68
C LEU A 483 -6.98 10.74 -1.11
N MET A 484 -8.14 10.46 -1.67
CA MET A 484 -9.43 10.90 -1.12
C MET A 484 -9.64 10.37 0.31
N PHE A 485 -9.33 9.09 0.55
CA PHE A 485 -9.42 8.49 1.87
C PHE A 485 -8.49 9.18 2.89
N PHE A 486 -7.20 9.33 2.57
CA PHE A 486 -6.22 9.98 3.45
C PHE A 486 -6.37 11.51 3.54
N SER A 487 -7.18 12.11 2.66
CA SER A 487 -7.53 13.53 2.72
C SER A 487 -8.61 13.86 3.76
N ASP A 488 -9.25 12.86 4.36
CA ASP A 488 -10.16 13.08 5.48
C ASP A 488 -9.34 13.35 6.76
N GLU A 489 -9.69 14.34 7.58
CA GLU A 489 -9.00 14.58 8.87
C GLU A 489 -9.08 13.35 9.79
N ARG A 490 -10.17 12.58 9.72
CA ARG A 490 -10.40 11.40 10.58
C ARG A 490 -9.43 10.25 10.27
N PHE A 491 -8.83 10.24 9.08
CA PHE A 491 -7.96 9.17 8.58
C PHE A 491 -6.57 9.70 8.18
N LYS A 492 -6.20 10.87 8.69
CA LYS A 492 -4.94 11.53 8.37
C LYS A 492 -3.76 10.70 8.88
N ALA A 493 -2.97 10.17 7.94
CA ALA A 493 -1.79 9.38 8.26
C ALA A 493 -0.77 10.18 9.08
N THR A 494 -0.19 9.55 10.10
CA THR A 494 0.93 10.10 10.88
C THR A 494 2.26 9.66 10.29
N PHE A 495 3.26 10.53 10.37
CA PHE A 495 4.61 10.25 9.92
C PHE A 495 5.61 10.65 11.01
N ASN A 496 6.67 9.86 11.18
CA ASN A 496 7.66 10.05 12.25
C ASN A 496 8.62 11.22 11.96
N GLU A 497 8.77 11.57 10.69
CA GLU A 497 9.58 12.71 10.27
C GLU A 497 8.70 13.95 10.26
N GLU A 498 9.21 15.06 10.78
CA GLU A 498 8.58 16.36 10.55
C GLU A 498 8.29 16.52 9.05
N LEU A 499 7.15 17.12 8.75
CA LEU A 499 6.88 17.67 7.43
C LEU A 499 7.83 18.86 7.27
N THR A 500 9.12 18.56 7.05
CA THR A 500 10.05 19.50 6.44
C THR A 500 9.35 20.05 5.21
N GLU A 501 9.56 21.31 4.84
CA GLU A 501 9.02 21.84 3.59
C GLU A 501 9.49 20.94 2.46
N ILE A 502 8.68 19.94 2.09
CA ILE A 502 9.00 18.99 1.05
C ILE A 502 8.91 19.82 -0.22
N GLU A 503 10.08 20.31 -0.60
CA GLU A 503 10.50 20.54 -1.96
C GLU A 503 9.82 21.68 -2.71
N PHE A 504 9.75 22.89 -2.13
CA PHE A 504 9.43 24.08 -2.94
C PHE A 504 10.21 25.35 -2.55
N ASN A 505 11.54 25.24 -2.54
CA ASN A 505 12.35 26.41 -2.86
C ASN A 505 12.16 26.76 -4.35
N ASN A 506 12.31 28.03 -4.71
CA ASN A 506 12.30 28.50 -6.11
C ASN A 506 13.59 28.04 -6.86
N ASP A 507 14.07 26.84 -6.54
CA ASP A 507 15.18 26.20 -7.21
C ASP A 507 14.82 25.93 -8.66
N TYR A 508 15.75 26.28 -9.53
CA TYR A 508 15.59 26.23 -10.98
C TYR A 508 15.20 24.82 -11.45
N TRP A 509 15.83 23.76 -10.92
CA TRP A 509 15.57 22.39 -11.35
C TRP A 509 14.18 21.90 -10.94
N LYS A 510 13.70 22.29 -9.76
CA LYS A 510 12.33 22.00 -9.32
C LYS A 510 11.29 22.72 -10.18
N LEU A 511 11.51 24.01 -10.46
CA LEU A 511 10.65 24.80 -11.33
C LEU A 511 10.63 24.26 -12.77
N LEU A 512 11.77 23.79 -13.30
CA LEU A 512 11.83 23.09 -14.58
C LEU A 512 11.02 21.79 -14.58
N LYS A 513 11.11 21.00 -13.51
CA LYS A 513 10.35 19.75 -13.38
C LYS A 513 8.84 20.02 -13.37
N ILE A 514 8.41 21.09 -12.70
CA ILE A 514 7.00 21.52 -12.67
C ILE A 514 6.55 22.04 -14.02
N LYS A 515 7.34 22.93 -14.63
CA LYS A 515 7.09 23.40 -16.01
C LYS A 515 6.87 22.23 -16.96
N SER A 516 7.76 21.23 -16.89
CA SER A 516 7.69 20.02 -17.71
C SER A 516 6.43 19.19 -17.42
N LEU A 517 6.19 18.83 -16.16
CA LEU A 517 5.12 17.89 -15.79
C LEU A 517 3.73 18.54 -15.84
N VAL A 518 3.58 19.76 -15.30
CA VAL A 518 2.27 20.43 -15.14
C VAL A 518 1.82 21.13 -16.41
N TYR A 519 2.75 21.57 -17.28
CA TYR A 519 2.38 22.37 -18.46
C TYR A 519 2.82 21.72 -19.77
N THR A 520 4.13 21.48 -19.95
CA THR A 520 4.67 21.04 -21.25
C THR A 520 4.13 19.67 -21.67
N LYS A 521 4.06 18.70 -20.75
CA LYS A 521 3.55 17.34 -21.06
C LYS A 521 2.05 17.35 -21.40
N PRO A 522 1.16 18.00 -20.63
CA PRO A 522 -0.23 18.18 -21.04
C PRO A 522 -0.39 18.84 -22.41
N LEU A 523 0.31 19.95 -22.68
CA LEU A 523 0.25 20.64 -23.98
C LEU A 523 0.70 19.74 -25.13
N ARG A 524 1.81 19.02 -24.93
CA ARG A 524 2.33 18.08 -25.92
C ARG A 524 1.35 16.93 -26.15
N TYR A 525 0.75 16.39 -25.10
CA TYR A 525 -0.24 15.32 -25.22
C TYR A 525 -1.47 15.77 -26.03
N LEU A 526 -2.06 16.91 -25.64
CA LEU A 526 -3.20 17.51 -26.35
C LEU A 526 -2.87 17.74 -27.83
N TYR A 527 -1.66 18.21 -28.15
CA TYR A 527 -1.25 18.44 -29.53
C TYR A 527 -1.00 17.14 -30.31
N ASP A 528 -0.10 16.28 -29.83
CA ASP A 528 0.40 15.10 -30.57
C ASP A 528 -0.65 14.00 -30.72
N HIS A 529 -1.55 13.84 -29.75
CA HIS A 529 -2.54 12.77 -29.72
C HIS A 529 -3.94 13.19 -30.17
N ILE A 530 -4.29 14.47 -30.06
CA ILE A 530 -5.66 14.94 -30.34
C ILE A 530 -5.65 15.97 -31.47
N ILE A 531 -5.06 17.15 -31.24
CA ILE A 531 -5.18 18.29 -32.16
C ILE A 531 -4.53 17.98 -33.51
N ASN A 532 -3.28 17.52 -33.55
CA ASN A 532 -2.58 17.25 -34.81
C ASN A 532 -3.16 16.07 -35.60
N ARG A 533 -3.93 15.19 -34.95
CA ARG A 533 -4.62 14.05 -35.59
C ARG A 533 -6.03 14.40 -36.07
N ASN A 534 -6.58 15.53 -35.60
CA ASN A 534 -7.89 16.01 -36.01
C ASN A 534 -7.77 16.86 -37.30
N PRO A 535 -8.65 16.67 -38.30
CA PRO A 535 -8.62 17.45 -39.55
C PRO A 535 -8.68 18.97 -39.36
N TYR A 536 -9.31 19.46 -38.28
CA TYR A 536 -9.40 20.88 -37.96
C TYR A 536 -8.18 21.42 -37.20
N GLY A 537 -7.36 20.57 -36.59
CA GLY A 537 -6.34 21.00 -35.63
C GLY A 537 -5.33 22.01 -36.18
N LYS A 538 -4.82 21.78 -37.41
CA LYS A 538 -3.86 22.68 -38.06
C LYS A 538 -4.43 24.07 -38.36
N LEU A 539 -5.75 24.22 -38.43
CA LEU A 539 -6.40 25.54 -38.60
C LEU A 539 -6.22 26.40 -37.35
N PHE A 540 -6.21 25.78 -36.17
CA PHE A 540 -6.13 26.47 -34.90
C PHE A 540 -4.70 26.56 -34.38
N ILE A 541 -3.94 25.46 -34.42
CA ILE A 541 -2.63 25.34 -33.78
C ILE A 541 -1.66 24.61 -34.71
N GLU A 542 -0.45 25.14 -34.82
CA GLU A 542 0.60 24.58 -35.66
C GLU A 542 1.94 24.61 -34.93
N ARG A 543 2.65 23.48 -34.90
CA ARG A 543 3.98 23.38 -34.29
C ARG A 543 5.08 23.79 -35.30
N LYS A 544 5.85 24.83 -34.99
CA LYS A 544 6.98 25.32 -35.80
C LYS A 544 8.31 25.22 -35.02
N LYS A 545 9.42 25.08 -35.74
CA LYS A 545 10.78 25.13 -35.16
C LYS A 545 11.33 26.55 -35.26
N HIS A 546 11.61 27.18 -34.13
CA HIS A 546 12.30 28.46 -34.04
C HIS A 546 13.80 28.23 -33.84
N SER A 547 14.63 28.87 -34.68
CA SER A 547 16.10 28.80 -34.66
C SER A 547 16.68 27.37 -34.71
N GLY A 548 15.97 26.42 -35.34
CA GLY A 548 16.38 25.02 -35.51
C GLY A 548 16.41 24.15 -34.23
N ARG A 549 16.26 24.74 -33.03
CA ARG A 549 16.43 24.05 -31.74
C ARG A 549 15.20 24.10 -30.82
N ILE A 550 14.30 25.08 -30.96
CA ILE A 550 13.19 25.29 -30.03
C ILE A 550 11.86 25.11 -30.78
N GLU A 551 11.03 24.17 -30.35
CA GLU A 551 9.68 24.00 -30.88
C GLU A 551 8.70 24.96 -30.20
N ILE A 552 7.92 25.68 -31.00
CA ILE A 552 6.89 26.63 -30.56
C ILE A 552 5.55 26.28 -31.21
N TYR A 553 4.46 26.56 -30.49
CA TYR A 553 3.10 26.44 -31.02
C TYR A 553 2.63 27.82 -31.50
N CYS A 554 2.28 27.91 -32.78
CA CYS A 554 1.63 29.07 -33.36
C CYS A 554 0.12 28.84 -33.34
N LYS A 555 -0.63 29.71 -32.66
CA LYS A 555 -2.09 29.52 -32.43
C LYS A 555 -2.93 30.69 -32.95
N VAL A 556 -4.18 30.43 -33.28
CA VAL A 556 -5.17 31.48 -33.58
C VAL A 556 -5.47 32.26 -32.30
N LYS A 557 -5.65 33.58 -32.39
CA LYS A 557 -5.92 34.43 -31.22
C LYS A 557 -7.39 34.29 -30.78
N LEU A 558 -7.65 33.39 -29.84
CA LEU A 558 -8.97 33.13 -29.28
C LEU A 558 -9.03 33.53 -27.81
N THR A 559 -10.11 34.21 -27.41
CA THR A 559 -10.41 34.47 -25.99
C THR A 559 -11.17 33.29 -25.39
N SER A 560 -11.14 33.16 -24.05
CA SER A 560 -11.93 32.14 -23.36
C SER A 560 -13.42 32.23 -23.71
N SER A 561 -13.97 33.45 -23.82
CA SER A 561 -15.35 33.67 -24.24
C SER A 561 -15.65 33.19 -25.65
N MET A 562 -14.71 33.31 -26.60
CA MET A 562 -14.87 32.75 -27.94
C MET A 562 -14.90 31.22 -27.88
N LEU A 563 -13.98 30.61 -27.13
CA LEU A 563 -13.91 29.15 -26.99
C LEU A 563 -15.18 28.55 -26.35
N PHE A 564 -15.73 29.16 -25.29
CA PHE A 564 -17.01 28.72 -24.70
C PHE A 564 -18.20 28.92 -25.64
N LYS A 565 -18.19 29.98 -26.46
CA LYS A 565 -19.20 30.15 -27.51
C LYS A 565 -19.09 29.04 -28.56
N LEU A 566 -17.88 28.66 -28.98
CA LEU A 566 -17.68 27.53 -29.91
C LEU A 566 -18.27 26.23 -29.33
N LYS A 567 -18.06 25.96 -28.03
CA LYS A 567 -18.65 24.80 -27.35
C LYS A 567 -20.19 24.81 -27.40
N LYS A 568 -20.81 25.98 -27.23
CA LYS A 568 -22.27 26.14 -27.34
C LYS A 568 -22.80 25.90 -28.76
N TYR A 569 -21.99 26.16 -29.79
CA TYR A 569 -22.36 26.14 -31.21
C TYR A 569 -21.81 24.91 -31.96
N LYS A 570 -21.68 23.78 -31.25
CA LYS A 570 -21.10 22.53 -31.75
C LYS A 570 -21.90 21.82 -32.86
N ASN A 571 -23.21 22.10 -33.01
CA ASN A 571 -24.08 21.39 -33.95
C ASN A 571 -24.14 22.03 -35.36
N LEU A 572 -24.46 21.22 -36.37
CA LEU A 572 -24.54 21.50 -37.82
C LEU A 572 -25.24 22.82 -38.22
N GLN A 573 -26.29 23.25 -37.50
CA GLN A 573 -27.04 24.50 -37.80
C GLN A 573 -26.30 25.79 -37.38
N SER A 574 -25.11 25.67 -36.78
CA SER A 574 -24.36 26.78 -36.19
C SER A 574 -22.98 27.01 -36.80
N ILE A 575 -22.64 26.35 -37.91
CA ILE A 575 -21.36 26.54 -38.60
C ILE A 575 -21.16 28.01 -39.03
N GLU A 576 -22.20 28.65 -39.55
CA GLU A 576 -22.17 30.09 -39.91
C GLU A 576 -21.87 30.98 -38.70
N ARG A 577 -22.47 30.67 -37.53
CA ARG A 577 -22.22 31.40 -36.28
C ARG A 577 -20.80 31.15 -35.75
N THR A 578 -20.31 29.92 -35.87
CA THR A 578 -18.93 29.54 -35.55
C THR A 578 -17.93 30.29 -36.43
N VAL A 579 -18.17 30.35 -37.73
CA VAL A 579 -17.38 31.13 -38.68
C VAL A 579 -17.43 32.62 -38.35
N ALA A 580 -18.59 33.17 -38.01
CA ALA A 580 -18.72 34.58 -37.61
C ALA A 580 -17.85 34.89 -36.37
N ILE A 581 -17.89 34.04 -35.33
CA ILE A 581 -17.04 34.17 -34.13
C ILE A 581 -15.56 34.15 -34.51
N LEU A 582 -15.15 33.24 -35.40
CA LEU A 582 -13.76 33.06 -35.80
C LEU A 582 -13.27 34.16 -36.75
N LYS A 583 -14.14 34.75 -37.57
CA LYS A 583 -13.82 35.92 -38.43
C LYS A 583 -13.57 37.19 -37.60
N HIS A 584 -14.23 37.36 -36.46
CA HIS A 584 -14.00 38.48 -35.53
C HIS A 584 -12.62 38.46 -34.84
N THR A 585 -11.81 37.42 -35.04
CA THR A 585 -10.41 37.39 -34.55
C THR A 585 -9.51 38.37 -35.29
N LYS A 586 -9.80 38.68 -36.56
CA LYS A 586 -9.05 39.66 -37.39
C LYS A 586 -9.33 41.11 -37.01
N LEU A 587 -10.60 41.43 -36.72
CA LEU A 587 -11.09 42.82 -36.58
C LEU A 587 -10.59 43.58 -35.32
N ARG A 588 -9.94 42.91 -34.36
CA ARG A 588 -9.39 43.58 -33.17
C ARG A 588 -7.95 44.11 -33.34
N GLU A 589 -7.26 43.73 -34.41
CA GLU A 589 -5.89 44.20 -34.66
C GLU A 589 -5.84 45.54 -35.41
N ASP A 590 -6.84 45.83 -36.24
CA ASP A 590 -6.84 47.04 -37.07
C ASP A 590 -7.20 48.34 -36.32
N GLN A 591 -7.48 48.28 -35.00
CA GLN A 591 -7.89 49.45 -34.21
C GLN A 591 -6.94 49.85 -33.09
N LYS A 592 -5.76 49.24 -32.94
CA LYS A 592 -4.72 49.76 -32.03
C LYS A 592 -3.31 49.65 -32.60
N THR A 593 -2.91 50.77 -33.21
CA THR A 593 -1.56 51.37 -33.28
C THR A 593 -0.44 50.62 -34.01
N ASP A 594 0.16 51.37 -34.92
CA ASP A 594 1.44 51.16 -35.59
C ASP A 594 2.56 50.64 -34.69
N SER A 595 3.40 49.81 -35.31
CA SER A 595 4.71 49.30 -34.90
C SER A 595 4.78 47.97 -34.12
N LYS A 596 5.68 47.14 -34.65
CA LYS A 596 6.29 45.89 -34.15
C LYS A 596 5.61 44.60 -34.59
N GLU A 597 6.31 43.93 -35.53
CA GLU A 597 6.23 42.53 -35.95
C GLU A 597 5.17 41.68 -35.24
N LYS A 598 4.24 41.09 -36.02
CA LYS A 598 3.32 40.05 -35.52
C LYS A 598 4.12 39.08 -34.64
N PRO A 599 3.73 38.86 -33.37
CA PRO A 599 4.47 37.95 -32.51
C PRO A 599 4.55 36.58 -33.18
N VAL A 600 5.74 35.97 -33.20
CA VAL A 600 6.04 34.67 -33.83
C VAL A 600 5.10 33.53 -33.39
N TYR A 601 4.30 33.76 -32.34
CA TYR A 601 3.39 32.82 -31.68
C TYR A 601 1.93 32.83 -32.20
N TYR A 602 1.53 33.77 -33.06
CA TYR A 602 0.14 33.83 -33.56
C TYR A 602 0.05 33.49 -35.05
N LYS A 603 -1.08 32.88 -35.45
CA LYS A 603 -1.43 32.63 -36.85
C LYS A 603 -2.82 33.14 -37.19
N ASP A 604 -3.00 33.52 -38.45
CA ASP A 604 -4.29 33.94 -38.98
C ASP A 604 -5.20 32.70 -39.19
N PHE A 605 -6.49 32.85 -38.90
CA PHE A 605 -7.48 31.81 -39.13
C PHE A 605 -7.92 31.78 -40.61
N ASN A 606 -7.94 30.59 -41.21
CA ASN A 606 -8.41 30.40 -42.59
C ASN A 606 -9.87 29.92 -42.58
N SER A 607 -10.81 30.87 -42.73
CA SER A 607 -12.24 30.56 -42.74
C SER A 607 -12.68 29.74 -43.95
N THR A 608 -12.09 29.94 -45.12
CA THR A 608 -12.47 29.23 -46.35
C THR A 608 -12.14 27.74 -46.24
N VAL A 609 -10.98 27.38 -45.69
CA VAL A 609 -10.62 25.98 -45.45
C VAL A 609 -11.51 25.37 -44.37
N PHE A 610 -11.86 26.13 -43.32
CA PHE A 610 -12.80 25.66 -42.31
C PHE A 610 -14.18 25.38 -42.90
N GLU A 611 -14.76 26.31 -43.66
CA GLU A 611 -16.07 26.18 -44.31
C GLU A 611 -16.10 24.97 -45.26
N LYS A 612 -15.02 24.75 -46.03
CA LYS A 612 -14.88 23.58 -46.91
C LYS A 612 -14.92 22.26 -46.13
N LYS A 613 -14.16 22.17 -45.02
CA LYS A 613 -14.12 20.98 -44.17
C LYS A 613 -15.43 20.75 -43.42
N ALA A 614 -16.06 21.83 -42.97
CA ALA A 614 -17.34 21.77 -42.26
C ALA A 614 -18.50 21.35 -43.16
N SER A 615 -18.38 21.55 -44.48
CA SER A 615 -19.35 21.11 -45.49
C SER A 615 -19.13 19.67 -45.97
N ASP A 616 -17.96 19.07 -45.65
CA ASP A 616 -17.65 17.68 -45.96
C ASP A 616 -18.13 16.77 -44.82
N ASN A 617 -19.16 15.96 -45.07
CA ASN A 617 -19.75 15.04 -44.09
C ASN A 617 -18.70 14.08 -43.47
N SER A 618 -17.62 13.76 -44.19
CA SER A 618 -16.57 12.86 -43.70
C SER A 618 -15.65 13.53 -42.68
N GLU A 619 -15.42 14.85 -42.81
CA GLU A 619 -14.59 15.63 -41.88
C GLU A 619 -15.42 16.30 -40.77
N GLN A 620 -16.68 16.63 -41.03
CA GLN A 620 -17.58 17.30 -40.10
C GLN A 620 -17.73 16.57 -38.76
N LYS A 621 -17.80 15.23 -38.78
CA LYS A 621 -17.91 14.41 -37.55
C LYS A 621 -16.77 14.61 -36.54
N TYR A 622 -15.63 15.16 -36.98
CA TYR A 622 -14.48 15.46 -36.12
C TYR A 622 -14.55 16.85 -35.45
N TRP A 623 -15.58 17.64 -35.77
CA TRP A 623 -15.92 18.88 -35.06
C TRP A 623 -16.96 18.57 -33.99
N ASP A 624 -16.50 17.96 -32.89
CA ASP A 624 -17.34 17.55 -31.77
C ASP A 624 -17.01 18.32 -30.49
N GLU A 625 -17.78 18.06 -29.43
CA GLU A 625 -17.57 18.68 -28.12
C GLU A 625 -16.21 18.35 -27.51
N ASP A 626 -15.77 17.11 -27.69
CA ASP A 626 -14.50 16.60 -27.15
C ASP A 626 -13.30 17.31 -27.78
N PHE A 627 -13.32 17.53 -29.09
CA PHE A 627 -12.28 18.30 -29.76
C PHE A 627 -12.26 19.77 -29.31
N ILE A 628 -13.43 20.39 -29.16
CA ILE A 628 -13.54 21.76 -28.65
C ILE A 628 -13.02 21.85 -27.21
N ASP A 629 -13.32 20.87 -26.36
CA ASP A 629 -12.80 20.80 -24.99
C ASP A 629 -11.28 20.61 -24.96
N SER A 630 -10.71 19.84 -25.89
CA SER A 630 -9.25 19.74 -26.06
C SER A 630 -8.62 21.07 -26.48
N LEU A 631 -9.28 21.85 -27.35
CA LEU A 631 -8.86 23.21 -27.68
C LEU A 631 -8.93 24.14 -26.46
N ILE A 632 -10.03 24.12 -25.70
CA ILE A 632 -10.17 24.90 -24.46
C ILE A 632 -9.02 24.58 -23.50
N ASN A 633 -8.79 23.30 -23.24
CA ASN A 633 -7.69 22.86 -22.37
C ASN A 633 -6.33 23.33 -22.90
N PHE A 634 -6.06 23.19 -24.21
CA PHE A 634 -4.79 23.64 -24.77
C PHE A 634 -4.55 25.13 -24.55
N TYR A 635 -5.55 25.97 -24.81
CA TYR A 635 -5.43 27.42 -24.61
C TYR A 635 -5.26 27.78 -23.13
N ASN A 636 -5.98 27.11 -22.23
CA ASN A 636 -5.86 27.32 -20.79
C ASN A 636 -4.45 26.97 -20.30
N TYR A 637 -3.92 25.81 -20.67
CA TYR A 637 -2.55 25.40 -20.28
C TYR A 637 -1.47 26.30 -20.88
N ASP A 638 -1.62 26.74 -22.12
CA ASP A 638 -0.63 27.61 -22.76
C ASP A 638 -0.61 29.00 -22.09
N ASN A 639 -1.78 29.57 -21.81
CA ASN A 639 -1.90 30.83 -21.07
C ASN A 639 -1.32 30.69 -19.64
N ALA A 640 -1.62 29.57 -18.95
CA ALA A 640 -1.09 29.28 -17.64
C ALA A 640 0.46 29.11 -17.66
N LEU A 641 1.01 28.48 -18.71
CA LEU A 641 2.46 28.36 -18.89
C LEU A 641 3.14 29.71 -19.10
N ILE A 642 2.50 30.62 -19.85
CA ILE A 642 3.00 31.98 -20.05
C ILE A 642 3.03 32.72 -18.71
N ALA A 643 1.92 32.66 -17.94
CA ALA A 643 1.85 33.27 -16.61
C ALA A 643 2.93 32.71 -15.66
N PHE A 644 3.11 31.38 -15.64
CA PHE A 644 4.15 30.72 -14.84
C PHE A 644 5.55 31.21 -15.19
N LYS A 645 5.89 31.28 -16.49
CA LYS A 645 7.21 31.77 -16.93
C LYS A 645 7.46 33.22 -16.53
N ASN A 646 6.42 34.05 -16.57
CA ASN A 646 6.53 35.46 -16.20
C ASN A 646 6.77 35.64 -14.70
N ILE A 647 6.06 34.89 -13.85
CA ILE A 647 6.20 34.98 -12.38
C ILE A 647 7.55 34.49 -11.89
N TYR A 648 8.06 33.41 -12.49
CA TYR A 648 9.35 32.82 -12.10
C TYR A 648 10.51 33.24 -13.01
N LYS A 649 10.35 34.34 -13.76
CA LYS A 649 11.32 34.83 -14.75
C LYS A 649 12.71 34.97 -14.16
N ASP A 650 12.84 35.62 -13.00
CA ASP A 650 14.11 35.86 -12.31
C ASP A 650 14.85 34.56 -11.96
N ALA A 651 14.12 33.50 -11.58
CA ALA A 651 14.72 32.21 -11.28
C ALA A 651 15.27 31.53 -12.54
N PHE A 652 14.60 31.71 -13.69
CA PHE A 652 15.07 31.20 -14.98
C PHE A 652 16.23 32.02 -15.57
N GLU A 653 16.26 33.34 -15.32
CA GLU A 653 17.33 34.24 -15.81
C GLU A 653 18.62 34.09 -15.01
N LYS A 654 18.54 33.99 -13.67
CA LYS A 654 19.72 33.78 -12.81
C LYS A 654 20.54 32.54 -13.18
N GLU A 655 19.90 31.47 -13.65
CA GLU A 655 20.62 30.27 -14.07
C GLU A 655 21.22 30.41 -15.49
N LYS A 656 20.54 31.12 -16.40
CA LYS A 656 21.12 31.48 -17.71
C LYS A 656 22.40 32.30 -17.56
N ASP A 657 22.44 33.22 -16.61
CA ASP A 657 23.63 34.02 -16.35
C ASP A 657 24.79 33.20 -15.78
N LYS A 658 24.50 32.18 -14.94
CA LYS A 658 25.51 31.23 -14.45
C LYS A 658 26.04 30.34 -15.56
N ASP A 659 25.18 29.84 -16.44
CA ASP A 659 25.59 29.03 -17.59
C ASP A 659 26.43 29.85 -18.57
N ASN A 660 26.05 31.11 -18.84
CA ASN A 660 26.82 32.04 -19.66
C ASN A 660 28.22 32.32 -19.06
N LYS A 661 28.32 32.48 -17.73
CA LYS A 661 29.61 32.63 -17.02
C LYS A 661 30.47 31.36 -17.08
N ARG A 662 29.86 30.17 -16.99
CA ARG A 662 30.57 28.88 -17.13
C ARG A 662 31.08 28.65 -18.57
N THR A 663 30.31 29.01 -19.59
CA THR A 663 30.75 28.95 -20.99
C THR A 663 31.80 30.03 -21.32
N GLY A 664 31.69 31.21 -20.72
CA GLY A 664 32.70 32.26 -20.81
C GLY A 664 34.06 31.83 -20.24
N ASN A 665 34.07 31.19 -19.07
CA ASN A 665 35.29 30.67 -18.45
C ASN A 665 35.92 29.49 -19.22
N LYS A 666 35.12 28.61 -19.85
CA LYS A 666 35.64 27.57 -20.76
C LYS A 666 36.30 28.16 -22.01
N ASN A 667 35.72 29.24 -22.56
CA ASN A 667 36.31 29.95 -23.70
C ASN A 667 37.57 30.75 -23.30
N HIS A 668 37.66 31.28 -22.07
CA HIS A 668 38.90 31.89 -21.56
C HIS A 668 40.00 30.86 -21.30
N GLN A 669 39.70 29.67 -20.77
CA GLN A 669 40.68 28.60 -20.62
C GLN A 669 41.16 28.02 -21.97
N GLN A 670 40.30 27.97 -23.00
CA GLN A 670 40.72 27.59 -24.36
C GLN A 670 41.53 28.68 -25.07
N LYS A 671 41.27 29.97 -24.82
CA LYS A 671 42.11 31.06 -25.34
C LYS A 671 43.49 31.10 -24.67
N ASN A 672 43.58 30.85 -23.36
CA ASN A 672 44.88 30.80 -22.67
C ASN A 672 45.73 29.56 -23.04
N LYS A 673 45.12 28.48 -23.56
CA LYS A 673 45.87 27.35 -24.15
C LYS A 673 46.34 27.59 -25.59
N LYS A 674 45.81 28.59 -26.30
CA LYS A 674 46.24 28.94 -27.67
C LYS A 674 47.16 30.17 -27.74
N GLY A 675 47.32 30.92 -26.64
CA GLY A 675 48.26 32.05 -26.55
C GLY A 675 49.66 31.70 -26.01
N GLY A 676 49.92 30.43 -25.72
CA GLY A 676 51.19 29.95 -25.15
C GLY A 676 52.05 29.16 -26.12
N VAL A 677 52.05 29.50 -27.42
CA VAL A 677 53.10 29.10 -28.38
C VAL A 677 53.17 30.19 -29.44
N ILE A 678 54.09 31.14 -29.27
CA ILE A 678 54.93 31.74 -30.32
C ILE A 678 56.14 32.31 -29.56
N LYS A 679 57.32 31.84 -29.98
CA LYS A 679 58.65 32.34 -29.61
C LYS A 679 58.84 33.77 -30.09
#